data_AF-I2GMM2-F1
#
_entry.id   AF-I2GMM2-F1
#
_cell.length_a   1.000
_cell.length_b   1.000
_cell.length_c   1.000
_cell.angle_alpha   90.00
_cell.angle_beta   90.00
_cell.angle_gamma   90.00
#
_symmetry.space_group_name_H-M   'P 1'
#
loop_
_entity.id
_entity.type
_entity.pdbx_description
1 polymer ?
#
loop_
_entity_poly.entity_id
_entity_poly.type
_entity_poly.pdbx_seq_one_letter_code
_entity_poly.pdbx_strand_id
1 'polypeptide(L)'
;MPKSTTLVKIALLLVLCFHGSALFFTLDGTYDAYVHIFFADHYARSWFEPWEYRWYTGFTITSYPPLAHQLIALLSFIGGLKFGFAIVVLLAVSGFVLGIYRFSRLWVSEQAAGYAALFAVFASSIVQTIHIYGQLPTLCGIACLTNVLPEVYTYVRTLEWPRLFRAWSLLGVTVASHHVTTLFGMVFFIVPMIGVALLDEVGPSGNLVKVVQRLIGIVFKRLKYLIIFGVGVGVLMVTIIFPYWYWSKTDPITQVPIPHGSRDSFINVPSSGLMFFLIPLGTTLLLLPYVFRRLYIRRNLFMALSFSLLLLLGTGGTTPIPKKILGANAFDILTLDRFTFWASVLAIPFVGELFQRLLEGDWRQTLIERGQRWRYRLLLGGLIAAVSLTTVLIVNLGRIRPLQPKPIDVQPILNFLDRDMHSRWRFLTLGFGDQMAWLSAQTTALSIDGNYHSARRVIELTVTPIERLENAKFKGIQGIGSLQQFLTVPEKYHLKFIFSNDKFYDPMLYFAGWERVQRLENGILVWQKQDVPPLPSFLPSKDMPKYQKLMWGILPLSALAMMVIVWVYTSLRSRLYRFPAQTYLADLLRERKRAGKLIQQPYLMSTLLIRILPGKRLIWITWLMGVVALLAAVWLKNSEPFPQKTPESTLKAYYNALDFKYFREAYNYFEPTMSFDEYILQLSVRDGLVASYSKLDSMAVRVKERIGNRVKAVVTQKYVTPLDEYIVETPHELVERDGKWWIMPSAPPAATAPDQFLIKGVPAMRNQGKRTVTTATTLHEDIMDRPEMYILSASLVRFQDRYVVVGELQNTDYVPAHVTIEAQLFDRRGRMLVSYNAKYTTSHKVLPKEIIPFRVDFEETAWVKEDDKNPGQFNPNEFTAFKFERKPVTFKVFARAVVADKDLYRDAEIQQVSVSDQQLATGQISNQGTLEISVPQILMATYDSAQRIIWVDHRFLQEGVRPQRKETFAMPLPDLQHIERIQEGRSSQFFVNGLPQETFRPPYTNADRSELIPTLHGFVQFVVNSYIGE
;
A
#
# COMPACT_ATOMS: atom_id res chain seq x y z
N MET A 1 19.08 -46.02 7.81
CA MET A 1 18.60 -45.09 6.76
C MET A 1 19.72 -44.11 6.40
N PRO A 2 19.84 -43.66 5.14
CA PRO A 2 20.82 -42.64 4.77
C PRO A 2 20.56 -41.34 5.55
N LYS A 3 21.60 -40.74 6.13
CA LYS A 3 21.50 -39.53 6.96
C LYS A 3 20.87 -38.34 6.24
N SER A 4 21.07 -38.24 4.92
CA SER A 4 20.41 -37.28 4.03
C SER A 4 18.89 -37.37 4.10
N THR A 5 18.33 -38.58 4.11
CA THR A 5 16.89 -38.82 4.21
C THR A 5 16.34 -38.38 5.56
N THR A 6 17.10 -38.60 6.64
CA THR A 6 16.74 -38.11 7.98
C THR A 6 16.71 -36.58 8.02
N LEU A 7 17.71 -35.90 7.44
CA LEU A 7 17.74 -34.42 7.40
C LEU A 7 16.54 -33.82 6.66
N VAL A 8 16.11 -34.42 5.54
CA VAL A 8 14.92 -33.95 4.82
C VAL A 8 13.64 -34.16 5.63
N LYS A 9 13.49 -35.30 6.32
CA LYS A 9 12.36 -35.54 7.21
C LYS A 9 12.32 -34.53 8.36
N ILE A 10 13.47 -34.21 8.95
CA ILE A 10 13.60 -33.17 9.96
C ILE A 10 13.22 -31.81 9.38
N ALA A 11 13.69 -31.46 8.18
CA ALA A 11 13.33 -30.20 7.53
C ALA A 11 11.81 -30.09 7.31
N LEU A 12 11.15 -31.16 6.85
CA LEU A 12 9.69 -31.19 6.69
C LEU A 12 8.94 -31.08 8.02
N LEU A 13 9.41 -31.75 9.07
CA LEU A 13 8.85 -31.60 10.41
C LEU A 13 8.99 -30.16 10.90
N LEU A 14 10.15 -29.54 10.67
CA LEU A 14 10.38 -28.14 11.01
C LEU A 14 9.49 -27.19 10.21
N VAL A 15 9.15 -27.48 8.95
CA VAL A 15 8.15 -26.68 8.23
C VAL A 15 6.83 -26.66 8.99
N LEU A 16 6.34 -27.82 9.42
CA LEU A 16 5.08 -27.93 10.16
C LEU A 16 5.17 -27.27 11.55
N CYS A 17 6.26 -27.50 12.29
CA CYS A 17 6.41 -26.95 13.63
C CYS A 17 6.69 -25.44 13.62
N PHE A 18 7.65 -24.97 12.83
CA PHE A 18 8.08 -23.57 12.80
C PHE A 18 7.14 -22.70 11.98
N HIS A 19 6.95 -22.96 10.68
CA HIS A 19 6.08 -22.12 9.86
C HIS A 19 4.61 -22.30 10.27
N GLY A 20 4.19 -23.52 10.63
CA GLY A 20 2.83 -23.76 11.11
C GLY A 20 2.51 -22.95 12.37
N SER A 21 3.37 -22.97 13.38
CA SER A 21 3.17 -22.15 14.59
C SER A 21 3.28 -20.65 14.32
N ALA A 22 4.27 -20.21 13.52
CA ALA A 22 4.48 -18.80 13.22
C ALA A 22 3.33 -18.19 12.39
N LEU A 23 2.70 -18.96 11.50
CA LEU A 23 1.56 -18.48 10.69
C LEU A 23 0.38 -18.03 11.56
N PHE A 24 0.09 -18.72 12.67
CA PHE A 24 -0.97 -18.31 13.60
C PHE A 24 -0.77 -16.89 14.15
N PHE A 25 0.47 -16.42 14.26
CA PHE A 25 0.78 -15.10 14.80
C PHE A 25 1.03 -14.03 13.73
N THR A 26 1.34 -14.45 12.49
CA THR A 26 1.85 -13.53 11.45
C THR A 26 0.86 -13.30 10.32
N LEU A 27 -0.05 -14.24 10.05
CA LEU A 27 -0.98 -14.19 8.90
C LEU A 27 -1.70 -12.85 8.79
N ASP A 28 -2.30 -12.39 9.90
CA ASP A 28 -3.12 -11.18 9.95
C ASP A 28 -2.33 -9.88 9.75
N GLY A 29 -0.99 -9.93 9.89
CA GLY A 29 -0.08 -8.80 9.70
C GLY A 29 0.68 -8.82 8.38
N THR A 30 0.39 -9.77 7.49
CA THR A 30 1.03 -9.84 6.16
C THR A 30 0.36 -8.90 5.15
N TYR A 31 1.09 -8.54 4.09
CA TYR A 31 0.63 -7.59 3.08
C TYR A 31 -0.40 -8.21 2.10
N ASP A 32 -0.07 -9.32 1.44
CA ASP A 32 -0.87 -9.88 0.34
C ASP A 32 -1.84 -11.01 0.76
N ALA A 33 -1.76 -11.55 1.97
CA ALA A 33 -2.54 -12.75 2.32
C ALA A 33 -4.06 -12.52 2.21
N TYR A 34 -4.55 -11.36 2.65
CA TYR A 34 -5.98 -11.05 2.58
C TYR A 34 -6.49 -10.89 1.14
N VAL A 35 -5.65 -10.44 0.21
CA VAL A 35 -6.01 -10.40 -1.22
C VAL A 35 -6.23 -11.80 -1.77
N HIS A 36 -5.33 -12.74 -1.42
CA HIS A 36 -5.46 -14.13 -1.84
C HIS A 36 -6.64 -14.86 -1.18
N ILE A 37 -6.94 -14.52 0.07
CA ILE A 37 -8.12 -15.00 0.79
C ILE A 37 -9.41 -14.47 0.13
N PHE A 38 -9.44 -13.20 -0.27
CA PHE A 38 -10.57 -12.61 -0.99
C PHE A 38 -10.83 -13.30 -2.33
N PHE A 39 -9.78 -13.57 -3.12
CA PHE A 39 -9.94 -14.35 -4.35
C PHE A 39 -10.41 -15.78 -4.10
N ALA A 40 -9.97 -16.40 -3.00
CA ALA A 40 -10.45 -17.73 -2.64
C ALA A 40 -11.94 -17.72 -2.25
N ASP A 41 -12.39 -16.69 -1.53
CA ASP A 41 -13.81 -16.52 -1.21
C ASP A 41 -14.69 -16.41 -2.46
N HIS A 42 -14.21 -15.68 -3.49
CA HIS A 42 -14.90 -15.64 -4.78
C HIS A 42 -15.12 -17.06 -5.35
N TYR A 43 -14.09 -17.90 -5.40
CA TYR A 43 -14.26 -19.29 -5.87
C TYR A 43 -15.16 -20.13 -4.95
N ALA A 44 -15.13 -19.88 -3.64
CA ALA A 44 -15.97 -20.60 -2.68
C ALA A 44 -17.47 -20.28 -2.86
N ARG A 45 -17.81 -19.05 -3.25
CA ARG A 45 -19.20 -18.60 -3.49
C ARG A 45 -19.67 -18.84 -4.92
N SER A 46 -18.82 -18.60 -5.90
CA SER A 46 -19.18 -18.52 -7.32
C SER A 46 -18.07 -19.02 -8.24
N TRP A 47 -17.78 -20.33 -8.17
CA TRP A 47 -16.64 -20.98 -8.82
C TRP A 47 -16.42 -20.64 -10.31
N PHE A 48 -17.49 -20.56 -11.08
CA PHE A 48 -17.44 -20.35 -12.54
C PHE A 48 -17.82 -18.92 -12.97
N GLU A 49 -18.02 -18.00 -12.02
CA GLU A 49 -18.33 -16.61 -12.33
C GLU A 49 -17.02 -15.87 -12.67
N PRO A 50 -16.85 -15.28 -13.86
CA PRO A 50 -15.63 -14.55 -14.21
C PRO A 50 -15.57 -13.15 -13.58
N TRP A 51 -16.68 -12.65 -13.03
CA TRP A 51 -16.83 -11.26 -12.61
C TRP A 51 -17.01 -11.13 -11.09
N GLU A 52 -16.24 -10.24 -10.47
CA GLU A 52 -16.29 -9.94 -9.05
C GLU A 52 -16.75 -8.49 -8.85
N TYR A 53 -17.89 -8.28 -8.20
CA TYR A 53 -18.53 -6.96 -8.05
C TYR A 53 -17.99 -6.14 -6.87
N ARG A 54 -17.38 -6.79 -5.87
CA ARG A 54 -17.13 -6.17 -4.56
C ARG A 54 -16.09 -5.05 -4.56
N TRP A 55 -15.22 -4.96 -5.57
CA TRP A 55 -14.23 -3.87 -5.70
C TRP A 55 -14.35 -3.13 -7.02
N TYR A 56 -14.00 -1.85 -7.03
CA TYR A 56 -13.80 -1.03 -8.23
C TYR A 56 -14.99 -1.00 -9.19
N THR A 57 -16.22 -1.13 -8.69
CA THR A 57 -17.46 -1.29 -9.49
C THR A 57 -17.58 -2.60 -10.29
N GLY A 58 -16.61 -3.50 -10.14
CA GLY A 58 -16.56 -4.80 -10.77
C GLY A 58 -15.27 -5.02 -11.56
N PHE A 59 -14.71 -6.22 -11.48
CA PHE A 59 -13.55 -6.62 -12.28
C PHE A 59 -13.55 -8.11 -12.62
N THR A 60 -12.73 -8.48 -13.60
CA THR A 60 -12.58 -9.88 -14.03
C THR A 60 -11.58 -10.63 -13.16
N ILE A 61 -11.99 -11.72 -12.52
CA ILE A 61 -11.10 -12.58 -11.72
C ILE A 61 -10.03 -13.26 -12.57
N THR A 62 -10.25 -13.34 -13.89
CA THR A 62 -9.34 -13.97 -14.86
C THR A 62 -8.05 -13.20 -15.09
N SER A 63 -7.83 -12.08 -14.41
CA SER A 63 -6.59 -11.31 -14.42
C SER A 63 -5.48 -11.89 -13.53
N TYR A 64 -5.76 -12.91 -12.71
CA TYR A 64 -4.79 -13.52 -11.81
C TYR A 64 -4.87 -15.07 -11.83
N PRO A 65 -3.74 -15.81 -11.93
CA PRO A 65 -3.76 -17.28 -11.96
C PRO A 65 -4.50 -17.93 -10.77
N PRO A 66 -5.39 -18.91 -11.01
CA PRO A 66 -6.43 -19.25 -10.04
C PRO A 66 -6.07 -20.41 -9.10
N LEU A 67 -5.06 -21.23 -9.39
CA LEU A 67 -4.90 -22.53 -8.71
C LEU A 67 -4.71 -22.39 -7.19
N ALA A 68 -3.88 -21.45 -6.74
CA ALA A 68 -3.66 -21.24 -5.31
C ALA A 68 -4.95 -20.84 -4.59
N HIS A 69 -5.77 -19.99 -5.21
CA HIS A 69 -7.05 -19.52 -4.66
C HIS A 69 -8.10 -20.61 -4.67
N GLN A 70 -8.17 -21.40 -5.75
CA GLN A 70 -9.04 -22.57 -5.86
C GLN A 70 -8.75 -23.61 -4.77
N LEU A 71 -7.48 -23.84 -4.44
CA LEU A 71 -7.10 -24.75 -3.35
C LEU A 71 -7.51 -24.20 -1.97
N ILE A 72 -7.35 -22.90 -1.74
CA ILE A 72 -7.84 -22.27 -0.50
C ILE A 72 -9.36 -22.39 -0.42
N ALA A 73 -10.08 -22.13 -1.51
CA ALA A 73 -11.53 -22.24 -1.58
C ALA A 73 -12.02 -23.66 -1.28
N LEU A 74 -11.36 -24.70 -1.81
CA LEU A 74 -11.71 -26.08 -1.49
C LEU A 74 -11.45 -26.43 -0.02
N LEU A 75 -10.36 -25.93 0.57
CA LEU A 75 -10.01 -26.18 1.96
C LEU A 75 -10.81 -25.30 2.95
N SER A 76 -11.42 -24.21 2.48
CA SER A 76 -12.21 -23.32 3.33
C SER A 76 -13.47 -24.01 3.86
N PHE A 77 -14.00 -25.00 3.14
CA PHE A 77 -15.11 -25.84 3.59
C PHE A 77 -14.76 -26.74 4.80
N ILE A 78 -13.48 -26.90 5.14
CA ILE A 78 -13.02 -27.70 6.28
C ILE A 78 -12.82 -26.83 7.54
N GLY A 79 -12.17 -25.67 7.39
CA GLY A 79 -11.76 -24.85 8.54
C GLY A 79 -11.81 -23.33 8.31
N GLY A 80 -12.49 -22.87 7.27
CA GLY A 80 -12.57 -21.47 6.88
C GLY A 80 -11.41 -20.99 6.00
N LEU A 81 -11.52 -19.77 5.48
CA LEU A 81 -10.59 -19.22 4.48
C LEU A 81 -9.15 -19.06 5.02
N LYS A 82 -8.98 -18.57 6.26
CA LYS A 82 -7.65 -18.41 6.89
C LYS A 82 -6.95 -19.76 7.09
N PHE A 83 -7.71 -20.79 7.49
CA PHE A 83 -7.21 -22.16 7.59
C PHE A 83 -6.77 -22.69 6.23
N GLY A 84 -7.63 -22.54 5.20
CA GLY A 84 -7.30 -22.92 3.83
C GLY A 84 -5.99 -22.28 3.35
N PHE A 85 -5.83 -20.97 3.57
CA PHE A 85 -4.59 -20.25 3.26
C PHE A 85 -3.37 -20.85 3.97
N ALA A 86 -3.44 -21.07 5.29
CA ALA A 86 -2.33 -21.62 6.07
C ALA A 86 -1.93 -23.03 5.58
N ILE A 87 -2.89 -23.90 5.27
CA ILE A 87 -2.61 -25.25 4.77
C ILE A 87 -1.95 -25.21 3.39
N VAL A 88 -2.43 -24.39 2.46
CA VAL A 88 -1.81 -24.28 1.12
C VAL A 88 -0.39 -23.73 1.22
N VAL A 89 -0.12 -22.76 2.12
CA VAL A 89 1.26 -22.30 2.41
C VAL A 89 2.12 -23.46 2.88
N LEU A 90 1.68 -24.25 3.87
CA LEU A 90 2.46 -25.38 4.41
C LEU A 90 2.74 -26.44 3.34
N LEU A 91 1.78 -26.73 2.46
CA LEU A 91 1.97 -27.63 1.33
C LEU A 91 2.99 -27.08 0.32
N ALA A 92 2.91 -25.79 0.00
CA ALA A 92 3.84 -25.13 -0.92
C ALA A 92 5.27 -25.11 -0.35
N VAL A 93 5.46 -24.77 0.92
CA VAL A 93 6.78 -24.79 1.58
C VAL A 93 7.33 -26.21 1.68
N SER A 94 6.49 -27.20 2.00
CA SER A 94 6.92 -28.61 2.02
C SER A 94 7.39 -29.05 0.63
N GLY A 95 6.63 -28.70 -0.41
CA GLY A 95 7.00 -28.93 -1.80
C GLY A 95 8.30 -28.22 -2.18
N PHE A 96 8.50 -27.00 -1.72
CA PHE A 96 9.73 -26.22 -1.93
C PHE A 96 10.94 -26.85 -1.25
N VAL A 97 10.85 -27.27 0.02
CA VAL A 97 11.96 -27.94 0.73
C VAL A 97 12.36 -29.24 0.02
N LEU A 98 11.38 -30.03 -0.44
CA LEU A 98 11.64 -31.21 -1.26
C LEU A 98 12.28 -30.85 -2.61
N GLY A 99 11.79 -29.78 -3.26
CA GLY A 99 12.32 -29.25 -4.50
C GLY A 99 13.78 -28.83 -4.36
N ILE A 100 14.10 -28.07 -3.31
CA ILE A 100 15.47 -27.66 -2.97
C ILE A 100 16.36 -28.85 -2.71
N TYR A 101 15.91 -29.86 -1.96
CA TYR A 101 16.70 -31.08 -1.76
C TYR A 101 17.07 -31.71 -3.10
N ARG A 102 16.08 -31.92 -3.98
CA ARG A 102 16.28 -32.56 -5.29
C ARG A 102 17.14 -31.71 -6.22
N PHE A 103 16.90 -30.41 -6.27
CA PHE A 103 17.70 -29.43 -7.01
C PHE A 103 19.14 -29.41 -6.53
N SER A 104 19.35 -29.39 -5.21
CA SER A 104 20.68 -29.35 -4.60
C SER A 104 21.54 -30.55 -4.97
N ARG A 105 20.94 -31.72 -5.16
CA ARG A 105 21.66 -32.95 -5.56
C ARG A 105 22.33 -32.85 -6.94
N LEU A 106 21.88 -31.93 -7.81
CA LEU A 106 22.53 -31.65 -9.09
C LEU A 106 23.88 -30.93 -8.94
N TRP A 107 24.11 -30.31 -7.79
CA TRP A 107 25.25 -29.44 -7.53
C TRP A 107 26.19 -30.01 -6.46
N VAL A 108 25.62 -30.54 -5.37
CA VAL A 108 26.35 -30.84 -4.13
C VAL A 108 26.09 -32.28 -3.64
N SER A 109 26.84 -32.76 -2.65
CA SER A 109 26.71 -34.13 -2.14
C SER A 109 25.30 -34.40 -1.61
N GLU A 110 24.88 -35.66 -1.53
CA GLU A 110 23.53 -35.97 -1.03
C GLU A 110 23.33 -35.53 0.43
N GLN A 111 24.40 -35.59 1.24
CA GLN A 111 24.41 -35.04 2.58
C GLN A 111 24.29 -33.52 2.56
N ALA A 112 25.06 -32.82 1.71
CA ALA A 112 24.98 -31.37 1.56
C ALA A 112 23.60 -30.91 1.07
N ALA A 113 22.94 -31.69 0.21
CA ALA A 113 21.57 -31.44 -0.20
C ALA A 113 20.57 -31.55 0.98
N GLY A 114 20.81 -32.48 1.92
CA GLY A 114 20.03 -32.57 3.16
C GLY A 114 20.18 -31.31 4.03
N TYR A 115 21.39 -30.76 4.14
CA TYR A 115 21.62 -29.47 4.81
C TYR A 115 21.02 -28.28 4.06
N ALA A 116 21.03 -28.30 2.72
CA ALA A 116 20.37 -27.28 1.90
C ALA A 116 18.85 -27.27 2.15
N ALA A 117 18.24 -28.45 2.28
CA ALA A 117 16.83 -28.59 2.65
C ALA A 117 16.53 -28.04 4.04
N LEU A 118 17.41 -28.28 5.02
CA LEU A 118 17.29 -27.73 6.37
C LEU A 118 17.43 -26.19 6.36
N PHE A 119 18.41 -25.66 5.65
CA PHE A 119 18.60 -24.22 5.50
C PHE A 119 17.41 -23.55 4.78
N ALA A 120 16.78 -24.22 3.81
CA ALA A 120 15.65 -23.69 3.07
C ALA A 120 14.44 -23.32 3.96
N VAL A 121 14.26 -24.02 5.09
CA VAL A 121 13.22 -23.70 6.09
C VAL A 121 13.47 -22.33 6.75
N PHE A 122 14.74 -21.96 6.92
CA PHE A 122 15.15 -20.74 7.62
C PHE A 122 15.75 -19.70 6.66
N ALA A 123 15.63 -19.90 5.35
CA ALA A 123 16.16 -18.99 4.35
C ALA A 123 15.40 -17.66 4.46
N SER A 124 16.14 -16.55 4.63
CA SER A 124 15.56 -15.25 4.98
C SER A 124 14.48 -14.78 3.99
N SER A 125 14.71 -14.97 2.69
CA SER A 125 13.73 -14.68 1.64
C SER A 125 12.44 -15.51 1.74
N ILE A 126 12.52 -16.78 2.14
CA ILE A 126 11.37 -17.67 2.31
C ILE A 126 10.57 -17.28 3.55
N VAL A 127 11.26 -17.04 4.67
CA VAL A 127 10.63 -16.56 5.90
C VAL A 127 9.91 -15.23 5.66
N GLN A 128 10.55 -14.30 4.95
CA GLN A 128 9.94 -13.00 4.58
C GLN A 128 8.72 -13.18 3.66
N THR A 129 8.83 -14.02 2.63
CA THR A 129 7.73 -14.27 1.68
C THR A 129 6.48 -14.80 2.40
N ILE A 130 6.66 -15.65 3.41
CA ILE A 130 5.56 -16.26 4.16
C ILE A 130 5.02 -15.31 5.24
N HIS A 131 5.90 -14.76 6.09
CA HIS A 131 5.51 -14.13 7.35
C HIS A 131 5.46 -12.60 7.29
N ILE A 132 5.88 -11.99 6.18
CA ILE A 132 5.80 -10.54 5.97
C ILE A 132 4.94 -10.24 4.74
N TYR A 133 5.25 -10.86 3.60
CA TYR A 133 4.52 -10.56 2.37
C TYR A 133 3.23 -11.35 2.21
N GLY A 134 3.18 -12.63 2.60
CA GLY A 134 2.00 -13.48 2.34
C GLY A 134 1.82 -13.87 0.86
N GLN A 135 2.89 -13.81 0.05
CA GLN A 135 2.89 -14.04 -1.41
C GLN A 135 2.79 -15.53 -1.79
N LEU A 136 1.63 -16.14 -1.54
CA LEU A 136 1.40 -17.55 -1.76
C LEU A 136 1.61 -18.02 -3.22
N PRO A 137 1.10 -17.33 -4.26
CA PRO A 137 1.29 -17.75 -5.65
C PRO A 137 2.77 -17.86 -6.07
N THR A 138 3.60 -16.91 -5.64
CA THR A 138 5.06 -16.94 -5.86
C THR A 138 5.68 -18.19 -5.22
N LEU A 139 5.27 -18.52 -3.99
CA LEU A 139 5.74 -19.68 -3.25
C LEU A 139 5.32 -21.01 -3.90
N CYS A 140 4.06 -21.15 -4.31
CA CYS A 140 3.58 -22.31 -5.08
C CYS A 140 4.36 -22.49 -6.38
N GLY A 141 4.59 -21.38 -7.11
CA GLY A 141 5.33 -21.39 -8.36
C GLY A 141 6.79 -21.86 -8.18
N ILE A 142 7.52 -21.29 -7.21
CA ILE A 142 8.92 -21.65 -6.98
C ILE A 142 9.07 -23.08 -6.40
N ALA A 143 8.11 -23.53 -5.60
CA ALA A 143 8.05 -24.90 -5.10
C ALA A 143 7.98 -25.92 -6.25
N CYS A 144 7.12 -25.66 -7.24
CA CYS A 144 7.00 -26.50 -8.42
C CYS A 144 8.25 -26.37 -9.32
N LEU A 145 8.72 -25.14 -9.59
CA LEU A 145 9.89 -24.89 -10.44
C LEU A 145 11.15 -25.60 -9.91
N THR A 146 11.43 -25.55 -8.62
CA THR A 146 12.59 -26.25 -8.04
C THR A 146 12.50 -27.78 -8.18
N ASN A 147 11.30 -28.34 -8.22
CA ASN A 147 11.07 -29.76 -8.51
C ASN A 147 11.18 -30.10 -10.01
N VAL A 148 10.91 -29.13 -10.90
CA VAL A 148 11.04 -29.27 -12.37
C VAL A 148 12.51 -29.40 -12.78
N LEU A 149 13.40 -28.62 -12.18
CA LEU A 149 14.79 -28.49 -12.64
C LEU A 149 15.57 -29.82 -12.75
N PRO A 150 15.50 -30.74 -11.76
CA PRO A 150 16.12 -32.06 -11.89
C PRO A 150 15.54 -32.93 -13.01
N GLU A 151 14.24 -32.82 -13.27
CA GLU A 151 13.57 -33.56 -14.35
C GLU A 151 14.00 -33.02 -15.71
N VAL A 152 14.10 -31.70 -15.87
CA VAL A 152 14.62 -31.07 -17.10
C VAL A 152 16.07 -31.48 -17.34
N TYR A 153 16.94 -31.36 -16.33
CA TYR A 153 18.34 -31.76 -16.46
C TYR A 153 18.46 -33.21 -16.94
N THR A 154 17.69 -34.12 -16.33
CA THR A 154 17.74 -35.54 -16.66
C THR A 154 17.16 -35.79 -18.05
N TYR A 155 16.02 -35.18 -18.41
CA TYR A 155 15.44 -35.29 -19.75
C TYR A 155 16.43 -34.85 -20.83
N VAL A 156 17.12 -33.72 -20.65
CA VAL A 156 18.09 -33.23 -21.64
C VAL A 156 19.25 -34.22 -21.82
N ARG A 157 19.66 -34.93 -20.76
CA ARG A 157 20.73 -35.94 -20.80
C ARG A 157 20.27 -37.26 -21.41
N THR A 158 19.12 -37.79 -20.96
CA THR A 158 18.66 -39.16 -21.28
C THR A 158 17.66 -39.25 -22.42
N LEU A 159 16.96 -38.15 -22.74
CA LEU A 159 15.87 -38.08 -23.72
C LEU A 159 14.66 -38.97 -23.37
N GLU A 160 14.50 -39.31 -22.09
CA GLU A 160 13.41 -40.15 -21.60
C GLU A 160 12.08 -39.39 -21.52
N TRP A 161 11.06 -39.86 -22.24
CA TRP A 161 9.70 -39.31 -22.21
C TRP A 161 9.07 -39.20 -20.80
N PRO A 162 9.23 -40.17 -19.87
CA PRO A 162 8.70 -40.02 -18.51
C PRO A 162 9.23 -38.78 -17.76
N ARG A 163 10.48 -38.38 -18.02
CA ARG A 163 11.10 -37.19 -17.43
C ARG A 163 10.50 -35.92 -18.01
N LEU A 164 10.26 -35.92 -19.32
CA LEU A 164 9.56 -34.83 -20.01
C LEU A 164 8.16 -34.63 -19.45
N PHE A 165 7.36 -35.70 -19.34
CA PHE A 165 5.99 -35.60 -18.83
C PHE A 165 5.93 -35.11 -17.38
N ARG A 166 6.87 -35.55 -16.51
CA ARG A 166 6.98 -35.01 -15.15
C ARG A 166 7.32 -33.52 -15.13
N ALA A 167 8.27 -33.10 -15.97
CA ALA A 167 8.65 -31.69 -16.07
C ALA A 167 7.46 -30.84 -16.55
N TRP A 168 6.75 -31.28 -17.59
CA TRP A 168 5.56 -30.62 -18.10
C TRP A 168 4.41 -30.59 -17.11
N SER A 169 4.13 -31.68 -16.40
CA SER A 169 3.03 -31.71 -15.43
C SER A 169 3.29 -30.75 -14.26
N LEU A 170 4.52 -30.69 -13.76
CA LEU A 170 4.91 -29.72 -12.72
C LEU A 170 4.90 -28.28 -13.24
N LEU A 171 5.37 -28.04 -14.47
CA LEU A 171 5.29 -26.71 -15.10
C LEU A 171 3.85 -26.26 -15.32
N GLY A 172 2.94 -27.17 -15.63
CA GLY A 172 1.51 -26.87 -15.71
C GLY A 172 0.97 -26.32 -14.40
N VAL A 173 1.35 -26.91 -13.27
CA VAL A 173 1.02 -26.40 -11.93
C VAL A 173 1.68 -25.03 -11.67
N THR A 174 2.93 -24.83 -12.09
CA THR A 174 3.60 -23.52 -11.99
C THR A 174 2.84 -22.44 -12.78
N VAL A 175 2.41 -22.73 -14.02
CA VAL A 175 1.61 -21.81 -14.85
C VAL A 175 0.28 -21.48 -14.18
N ALA A 176 -0.43 -22.51 -13.70
CA ALA A 176 -1.71 -22.38 -13.04
C ALA A 176 -1.65 -21.61 -11.71
N SER A 177 -0.49 -21.65 -11.03
CA SER A 177 -0.26 -20.96 -9.76
C SER A 177 0.27 -19.54 -9.94
N HIS A 178 1.27 -19.35 -10.81
CA HIS A 178 1.92 -18.06 -11.05
C HIS A 178 2.72 -18.06 -12.36
N HIS A 179 2.08 -17.63 -13.45
CA HIS A 179 2.66 -17.63 -14.80
C HIS A 179 3.94 -16.79 -14.93
N VAL A 180 4.09 -15.71 -14.17
CA VAL A 180 5.31 -14.88 -14.16
C VAL A 180 6.52 -15.68 -13.64
N THR A 181 6.33 -16.54 -12.63
CA THR A 181 7.40 -17.46 -12.18
C THR A 181 7.75 -18.45 -13.30
N THR A 182 6.79 -18.89 -14.12
CA THR A 182 7.12 -19.74 -15.27
C THR A 182 7.93 -18.98 -16.32
N LEU A 183 7.52 -17.76 -16.70
CA LEU A 183 8.20 -16.97 -17.73
C LEU A 183 9.65 -16.65 -17.34
N PHE A 184 9.86 -16.05 -16.16
CA PHE A 184 11.21 -15.75 -15.70
C PHE A 184 11.96 -17.00 -15.22
N GLY A 185 11.25 -18.00 -14.71
CA GLY A 185 11.83 -19.31 -14.37
C GLY A 185 12.42 -20.02 -15.58
N MET A 186 11.80 -19.87 -16.76
CA MET A 186 12.37 -20.35 -18.02
C MET A 186 13.72 -19.69 -18.30
N VAL A 187 13.79 -18.36 -18.20
CA VAL A 187 15.01 -17.58 -18.49
C VAL A 187 16.12 -17.81 -17.46
N PHE A 188 15.80 -17.77 -16.17
CA PHE A 188 16.81 -17.74 -15.11
C PHE A 188 17.13 -19.10 -14.49
N PHE A 189 16.27 -20.10 -14.63
CA PHE A 189 16.49 -21.43 -14.04
C PHE A 189 16.59 -22.52 -15.11
N ILE A 190 15.58 -22.64 -15.98
CA ILE A 190 15.48 -23.77 -16.91
C ILE A 190 16.50 -23.67 -18.05
N VAL A 191 16.61 -22.53 -18.73
CA VAL A 191 17.60 -22.34 -19.81
C VAL A 191 19.03 -22.51 -19.28
N PRO A 192 19.43 -21.90 -18.14
CA PRO A 192 20.72 -22.18 -17.53
C PRO A 192 20.92 -23.65 -17.16
N MET A 193 19.87 -24.34 -16.67
CA MET A 193 19.93 -25.77 -16.36
C MET A 193 20.14 -26.64 -17.61
N ILE A 194 19.45 -26.33 -18.71
CA ILE A 194 19.68 -26.97 -20.01
C ILE A 194 21.13 -26.74 -20.44
N GLY A 195 21.64 -25.52 -20.33
CA GLY A 195 23.03 -25.19 -20.64
C GLY A 195 24.02 -26.02 -19.81
N VAL A 196 23.78 -26.22 -18.52
CA VAL A 196 24.58 -27.08 -17.64
C VAL A 196 24.50 -28.55 -18.07
N ALA A 197 23.31 -29.06 -18.39
CA ALA A 197 23.12 -30.44 -18.85
C ALA A 197 23.88 -30.73 -20.16
N LEU A 198 23.90 -29.77 -21.09
CA LEU A 198 24.65 -29.89 -22.35
C LEU A 198 26.16 -29.77 -22.13
N LEU A 199 26.62 -28.88 -21.24
CA LEU A 199 28.04 -28.78 -20.88
C LEU A 199 28.57 -30.06 -20.22
N ASP A 200 27.77 -30.70 -19.36
CA ASP A 200 28.11 -31.99 -18.75
C ASP A 200 28.28 -33.10 -19.81
N GLU A 201 27.71 -32.95 -21.01
CA GLU A 201 27.92 -33.87 -22.14
C GLU A 201 29.19 -33.59 -22.94
N VAL A 202 29.54 -32.31 -23.13
CA VAL A 202 30.79 -31.92 -23.81
C VAL A 202 32.02 -32.40 -23.03
N GLY A 203 31.92 -32.38 -21.69
CA GLY A 203 33.02 -32.64 -20.79
C GLY A 203 33.96 -31.43 -20.61
N PRO A 204 34.75 -31.39 -19.53
CA PRO A 204 35.51 -30.18 -19.16
C PRO A 204 36.87 -30.02 -19.88
N SER A 205 37.26 -30.96 -20.75
CA SER A 205 38.59 -31.02 -21.37
C SER A 205 38.67 -30.29 -22.72
N GLY A 206 39.59 -29.32 -22.81
CA GLY A 206 39.90 -28.58 -24.04
C GLY A 206 40.06 -27.07 -23.85
N ASN A 207 40.51 -26.39 -24.91
CA ASN A 207 40.49 -24.93 -25.02
C ASN A 207 39.04 -24.43 -25.19
N LEU A 208 38.73 -23.21 -24.73
CA LEU A 208 37.39 -22.61 -24.71
C LEU A 208 36.71 -22.70 -26.10
N VAL A 209 37.44 -22.37 -27.17
CA VAL A 209 36.92 -22.42 -28.55
C VAL A 209 36.42 -23.81 -28.93
N LYS A 210 37.17 -24.87 -28.57
CA LYS A 210 36.77 -26.26 -28.86
C LYS A 210 35.57 -26.69 -28.01
N VAL A 211 35.47 -26.22 -26.76
CA VAL A 211 34.31 -26.49 -25.90
C VAL A 211 33.07 -25.83 -26.47
N VAL A 212 33.16 -24.57 -26.92
CA VAL A 212 32.04 -23.84 -27.55
C VAL A 212 31.62 -24.51 -28.85
N GLN A 213 32.55 -24.87 -29.73
CA GLN A 213 32.22 -25.59 -30.99
C GLN A 213 31.52 -26.92 -30.72
N ARG A 214 32.01 -27.71 -29.76
CA ARG A 214 31.36 -28.98 -29.37
C ARG A 214 29.97 -28.74 -28.76
N LEU A 215 29.84 -27.73 -27.90
CA LEU A 215 28.56 -27.35 -27.30
C LEU A 215 27.54 -27.00 -28.39
N ILE A 216 27.91 -26.18 -29.36
CA ILE A 216 27.07 -25.84 -30.53
C ILE A 216 26.68 -27.11 -31.28
N GLY A 217 27.62 -28.02 -31.54
CA GLY A 217 27.34 -29.30 -32.19
C GLY A 217 26.34 -30.17 -31.42
N ILE A 218 26.45 -30.26 -30.09
CA ILE A 218 25.50 -31.00 -29.25
C ILE A 218 24.13 -30.31 -29.22
N VAL A 219 24.09 -28.98 -29.16
CA VAL A 219 22.84 -28.21 -29.25
C VAL A 219 22.11 -28.56 -30.53
N PHE A 220 22.78 -28.56 -31.70
CA PHE A 220 22.17 -28.96 -32.96
C PHE A 220 21.69 -30.42 -32.96
N LYS A 221 22.48 -31.35 -32.40
CA LYS A 221 22.06 -32.77 -32.27
C LYS A 221 20.80 -32.94 -31.40
N ARG A 222 20.67 -32.15 -30.33
CA ARG A 222 19.53 -32.22 -29.40
C ARG A 222 18.42 -31.22 -29.71
N LEU A 223 18.56 -30.42 -30.77
CA LEU A 223 17.67 -29.30 -31.08
C LEU A 223 16.21 -29.74 -31.16
N LYS A 224 15.92 -30.88 -31.81
CA LYS A 224 14.56 -31.46 -31.88
C LYS A 224 13.94 -31.64 -30.49
N TYR A 225 14.68 -32.19 -29.54
CA TYR A 225 14.18 -32.49 -28.19
C TYR A 225 14.02 -31.23 -27.34
N LEU A 226 14.90 -30.23 -27.53
CA LEU A 226 14.79 -28.92 -26.91
C LEU A 226 13.58 -28.14 -27.46
N ILE A 227 13.33 -28.22 -28.76
CA ILE A 227 12.15 -27.64 -29.41
C ILE A 227 10.89 -28.33 -28.89
N ILE A 228 10.85 -29.67 -28.84
CA ILE A 228 9.70 -30.40 -28.28
C ILE A 228 9.41 -29.92 -26.85
N PHE A 229 10.43 -29.89 -25.98
CA PHE A 229 10.29 -29.39 -24.61
C PHE A 229 9.74 -27.97 -24.58
N GLY A 230 10.36 -27.04 -25.32
CA GLY A 230 9.98 -25.63 -25.35
C GLY A 230 8.58 -25.39 -25.91
N VAL A 231 8.22 -26.05 -27.01
CA VAL A 231 6.88 -26.01 -27.59
C VAL A 231 5.84 -26.54 -26.61
N GLY A 232 6.12 -27.65 -25.91
CA GLY A 232 5.22 -28.18 -24.90
C GLY A 232 5.00 -27.21 -23.73
N VAL A 233 6.05 -26.53 -23.26
CA VAL A 233 5.90 -25.45 -22.26
C VAL A 233 5.06 -24.30 -22.80
N GLY A 234 5.27 -23.89 -24.06
CA GLY A 234 4.47 -22.88 -24.75
C GLY A 234 2.99 -23.26 -24.81
N VAL A 235 2.68 -24.51 -25.18
CA VAL A 235 1.31 -25.04 -25.21
C VAL A 235 0.69 -25.01 -23.82
N LEU A 236 1.39 -25.48 -22.77
CA LEU A 236 0.89 -25.43 -21.40
C LEU A 236 0.60 -23.99 -20.94
N MET A 237 1.53 -23.07 -21.21
CA MET A 237 1.39 -21.66 -20.85
C MET A 237 0.16 -21.03 -21.50
N VAL A 238 -0.06 -21.30 -22.80
CA VAL A 238 -1.19 -20.74 -23.55
C VAL A 238 -2.50 -21.40 -23.14
N THR A 239 -2.53 -22.73 -22.97
CA THR A 239 -3.79 -23.48 -22.77
C THR A 239 -4.34 -23.41 -21.35
N ILE A 240 -3.51 -23.61 -20.33
CA ILE A 240 -3.98 -23.73 -18.93
C ILE A 240 -4.62 -22.44 -18.43
N ILE A 241 -4.06 -21.30 -18.85
CA ILE A 241 -4.55 -19.96 -18.50
C ILE A 241 -4.97 -19.18 -19.75
N PHE A 242 -5.48 -19.86 -20.77
CA PHE A 242 -5.96 -19.22 -22.00
C PHE A 242 -6.89 -18.01 -21.76
N PRO A 243 -7.87 -18.09 -20.82
CA PRO A 243 -8.74 -16.95 -20.52
C PRO A 243 -7.98 -15.69 -20.06
N TYR A 244 -6.87 -15.85 -19.31
CA TYR A 244 -6.02 -14.73 -18.91
C TYR A 244 -5.37 -14.04 -20.12
N TRP A 245 -4.81 -14.81 -21.06
CA TRP A 245 -4.18 -14.24 -22.27
C TRP A 245 -5.17 -13.53 -23.17
N TYR A 246 -6.37 -14.10 -23.32
CA TYR A 246 -7.45 -13.48 -24.06
C TYR A 246 -7.88 -12.15 -23.41
N TRP A 247 -8.08 -12.16 -22.10
CA TRP A 247 -8.39 -10.96 -21.31
C TRP A 247 -7.29 -9.91 -21.44
N SER A 248 -6.02 -10.26 -21.19
CA SER A 248 -4.90 -9.32 -21.24
C SER A 248 -4.73 -8.63 -22.60
N LYS A 249 -5.18 -9.27 -23.69
CA LYS A 249 -5.18 -8.69 -25.04
C LYS A 249 -6.41 -7.80 -25.30
N THR A 250 -7.58 -8.21 -24.83
CA THR A 250 -8.85 -7.52 -25.10
C THR A 250 -9.11 -6.36 -24.13
N ASP A 251 -8.47 -6.38 -22.97
CA ASP A 251 -8.70 -5.47 -21.88
C ASP A 251 -7.40 -5.23 -21.08
N PRO A 252 -6.39 -4.58 -21.69
CA PRO A 252 -5.08 -4.42 -21.09
C PRO A 252 -5.13 -3.49 -19.87
N ILE A 253 -4.17 -3.66 -18.98
CA ILE A 253 -3.99 -2.80 -17.82
C ILE A 253 -3.47 -1.44 -18.32
N THR A 254 -4.30 -0.39 -18.23
CA THR A 254 -3.98 0.98 -18.69
C THR A 254 -3.61 1.95 -17.57
N GLN A 255 -3.41 1.45 -16.34
CA GLN A 255 -3.12 2.31 -15.18
C GLN A 255 -1.73 2.95 -15.26
N VAL A 256 -1.58 4.14 -14.68
CA VAL A 256 -0.27 4.76 -14.45
C VAL A 256 0.58 3.90 -13.49
N PRO A 257 1.90 3.78 -13.71
CA PRO A 257 2.76 2.99 -12.83
C PRO A 257 2.71 3.49 -11.38
N ILE A 258 2.39 2.57 -10.47
CA ILE A 258 2.39 2.85 -9.03
C ILE A 258 3.84 2.81 -8.52
N PRO A 259 4.33 3.85 -7.83
CA PRO A 259 5.67 3.84 -7.23
C PRO A 259 5.84 2.66 -6.26
N HIS A 260 6.95 1.93 -6.37
CA HIS A 260 7.22 0.73 -5.57
C HIS A 260 8.65 0.74 -5.04
N GLY A 261 8.83 0.51 -3.74
CA GLY A 261 10.13 0.69 -3.07
C GLY A 261 11.26 -0.21 -3.60
N SER A 262 10.95 -1.35 -4.21
CA SER A 262 11.98 -2.20 -4.87
C SER A 262 12.66 -1.52 -6.06
N ARG A 263 12.11 -0.42 -6.58
CA ARG A 263 12.63 0.35 -7.72
C ARG A 263 13.42 1.57 -7.26
N ASP A 264 13.41 1.88 -5.97
CA ASP A 264 14.16 3.01 -5.41
C ASP A 264 15.67 2.81 -5.57
N SER A 265 16.41 3.92 -5.45
CA SER A 265 17.84 3.84 -5.16
C SER A 265 18.02 3.49 -3.69
N PHE A 266 18.59 2.31 -3.40
CA PHE A 266 18.81 1.84 -2.03
C PHE A 266 19.88 2.65 -1.28
N ILE A 267 20.64 3.49 -1.99
CA ILE A 267 21.54 4.46 -1.38
C ILE A 267 20.75 5.67 -0.88
N ASN A 268 19.79 6.16 -1.67
CA ASN A 268 18.98 7.33 -1.32
C ASN A 268 17.88 6.98 -0.31
N VAL A 269 17.28 5.79 -0.44
CA VAL A 269 16.23 5.26 0.42
C VAL A 269 16.70 3.94 1.05
N PRO A 270 17.51 4.00 2.13
CA PRO A 270 18.10 2.80 2.75
C PRO A 270 17.07 1.83 3.33
N SER A 271 15.89 2.33 3.73
CA SER A 271 14.76 1.51 4.19
C SER A 271 14.29 0.54 3.10
N SER A 272 14.19 1.00 1.85
CA SER A 272 13.87 0.16 0.69
C SER A 272 14.97 -0.88 0.44
N GLY A 273 16.24 -0.49 0.54
CA GLY A 273 17.37 -1.43 0.45
C GLY A 273 17.39 -2.49 1.54
N LEU A 274 17.03 -2.11 2.77
CA LEU A 274 16.88 -3.04 3.88
C LEU A 274 15.80 -4.09 3.57
N MET A 275 14.62 -3.64 3.14
CA MET A 275 13.46 -4.50 2.92
C MET A 275 13.57 -5.40 1.69
N PHE A 276 14.08 -4.88 0.56
CA PHE A 276 14.05 -5.56 -0.74
C PHE A 276 15.39 -6.17 -1.18
N PHE A 277 16.49 -5.91 -0.46
CA PHE A 277 17.81 -6.46 -0.80
C PHE A 277 18.49 -7.15 0.39
N LEU A 278 18.67 -6.45 1.52
CA LEU A 278 19.42 -6.98 2.66
C LEU A 278 18.67 -8.08 3.41
N ILE A 279 17.42 -7.87 3.79
CA ILE A 279 16.59 -8.88 4.49
C ILE A 279 16.41 -10.15 3.64
N PRO A 280 16.02 -10.08 2.35
CA PRO A 280 15.85 -11.29 1.54
C PRO A 280 17.14 -12.11 1.38
N LEU A 281 18.29 -11.46 1.19
CA LEU A 281 19.58 -12.15 1.12
C LEU A 281 20.02 -12.64 2.50
N GLY A 282 19.79 -11.87 3.54
CA GLY A 282 20.08 -12.19 4.94
C GLY A 282 21.47 -12.77 5.12
N THR A 283 21.54 -13.96 5.72
CA THR A 283 22.82 -14.66 5.94
C THR A 283 23.51 -15.10 4.64
N THR A 284 22.77 -15.25 3.54
CA THR A 284 23.35 -15.57 2.22
C THR A 284 24.28 -14.45 1.74
N LEU A 285 24.05 -13.20 2.13
CA LEU A 285 24.90 -12.06 1.80
C LEU A 285 26.36 -12.27 2.27
N LEU A 286 26.52 -12.80 3.50
CA LEU A 286 27.82 -13.14 4.08
C LEU A 286 28.51 -14.30 3.34
N LEU A 287 27.71 -15.17 2.73
CA LEU A 287 28.16 -16.38 2.04
C LEU A 287 28.36 -16.18 0.54
N LEU A 288 28.05 -15.00 -0.01
CA LEU A 288 28.16 -14.72 -1.44
C LEU A 288 29.53 -15.07 -2.04
N PRO A 289 30.70 -14.78 -1.43
CA PRO A 289 31.98 -15.15 -2.04
C PRO A 289 32.15 -16.67 -2.16
N TYR A 290 31.59 -17.45 -1.24
CA TYR A 290 31.59 -18.91 -1.33
C TYR A 290 30.66 -19.36 -2.46
N VAL A 291 29.45 -18.81 -2.52
CA VAL A 291 28.48 -19.10 -3.56
C VAL A 291 29.06 -18.78 -4.94
N PHE A 292 29.62 -17.58 -5.14
CA PHE A 292 30.30 -17.17 -6.37
C PHE A 292 31.46 -18.12 -6.73
N ARG A 293 32.29 -18.49 -5.75
CA ARG A 293 33.39 -19.43 -5.99
C ARG A 293 32.90 -20.81 -6.45
N ARG A 294 31.77 -21.30 -5.94
CA ARG A 294 31.19 -22.59 -6.33
C ARG A 294 30.40 -22.52 -7.65
N LEU A 295 29.86 -21.34 -7.97
CA LEU A 295 29.16 -21.08 -9.22
C LEU A 295 30.11 -20.83 -10.41
N TYR A 296 31.18 -20.05 -10.25
CA TYR A 296 32.12 -19.72 -11.32
C TYR A 296 33.15 -20.83 -11.59
N ILE A 297 32.64 -22.04 -11.83
CA ILE A 297 33.38 -23.22 -12.30
C ILE A 297 32.89 -23.54 -13.72
N ARG A 298 33.75 -24.08 -14.59
CA ARG A 298 33.44 -24.39 -16.00
C ARG A 298 32.04 -25.00 -16.21
N ARG A 299 31.70 -25.99 -15.40
CA ARG A 299 30.41 -26.69 -15.43
C ARG A 299 29.20 -25.78 -15.18
N ASN A 300 29.33 -24.87 -14.23
CA ASN A 300 28.21 -24.10 -13.68
C ASN A 300 28.09 -22.70 -14.30
N LEU A 301 28.84 -22.41 -15.38
CA LEU A 301 28.98 -21.06 -15.94
C LEU A 301 27.63 -20.39 -16.26
N PHE A 302 26.72 -21.10 -16.94
CA PHE A 302 25.39 -20.55 -17.27
C PHE A 302 24.59 -20.20 -16.01
N MET A 303 24.68 -21.05 -14.98
CA MET A 303 24.02 -20.80 -13.71
C MET A 303 24.64 -19.62 -12.97
N ALA A 304 25.96 -19.46 -13.05
CA ALA A 304 26.70 -18.35 -12.47
C ALA A 304 26.30 -17.01 -13.12
N LEU A 305 26.18 -16.96 -14.45
CA LEU A 305 25.76 -15.77 -15.18
C LEU A 305 24.31 -15.39 -14.84
N SER A 306 23.40 -16.35 -14.79
CA SER A 306 22.02 -16.11 -14.39
C SER A 306 21.93 -15.60 -12.95
N PHE A 307 22.66 -16.21 -12.00
CA PHE A 307 22.73 -15.74 -10.61
C PHE A 307 23.24 -14.29 -10.51
N SER A 308 24.31 -13.96 -11.24
CA SER A 308 24.86 -12.60 -11.27
C SER A 308 23.88 -11.58 -11.85
N LEU A 309 23.15 -11.95 -12.91
CA LEU A 309 22.13 -11.09 -13.52
C LEU A 309 20.94 -10.87 -12.58
N LEU A 310 20.49 -11.91 -11.87
CA LEU A 310 19.43 -11.78 -10.87
C LEU A 310 19.84 -10.86 -9.71
N LEU A 311 21.05 -10.99 -9.18
CA LEU A 311 21.56 -10.07 -8.15
C LEU A 311 21.63 -8.63 -8.66
N LEU A 312 22.07 -8.44 -9.92
CA LEU A 312 22.15 -7.12 -10.54
C LEU A 312 20.76 -6.48 -10.70
N LEU A 313 19.78 -7.21 -11.25
CA LEU A 313 18.41 -6.73 -11.39
C LEU A 313 17.74 -6.47 -10.04
N GLY A 314 18.07 -7.27 -9.02
CA GLY A 314 17.64 -7.08 -7.63
C GLY A 314 18.18 -5.81 -6.97
N THR A 315 19.17 -5.12 -7.55
CA THR A 315 19.66 -3.82 -7.03
C THR A 315 18.70 -2.65 -7.29
N GLY A 316 17.62 -2.86 -8.03
CA GLY A 316 16.59 -1.85 -8.25
C GLY A 316 17.11 -0.61 -8.99
N GLY A 317 16.70 0.57 -8.55
CA GLY A 317 17.16 1.86 -9.07
C GLY A 317 18.52 2.32 -8.52
N THR A 318 19.19 1.49 -7.72
CA THR A 318 20.52 1.81 -7.15
C THR A 318 21.58 1.97 -8.23
N THR A 319 21.45 1.23 -9.33
CA THR A 319 22.28 1.39 -10.53
C THR A 319 21.40 1.66 -11.75
N PRO A 320 21.90 2.35 -12.79
CA PRO A 320 21.11 2.57 -14.01
C PRO A 320 20.98 1.30 -14.87
N ILE A 321 21.67 0.21 -14.52
CA ILE A 321 21.79 -0.98 -15.36
C ILE A 321 20.48 -1.77 -15.45
N PRO A 322 19.74 -2.06 -14.35
CA PRO A 322 18.45 -2.72 -14.43
C PRO A 322 17.46 -2.01 -15.34
N LYS A 323 17.35 -0.67 -15.24
CA LYS A 323 16.49 0.13 -16.11
C LYS A 323 16.93 0.07 -17.58
N LYS A 324 18.23 0.05 -17.87
CA LYS A 324 18.75 -0.11 -19.24
C LYS A 324 18.48 -1.51 -19.83
N ILE A 325 18.57 -2.56 -19.02
CA ILE A 325 18.35 -3.96 -19.46
C ILE A 325 16.86 -4.22 -19.70
N LEU A 326 16.00 -3.78 -18.78
CA LEU A 326 14.56 -4.03 -18.85
C LEU A 326 13.81 -3.03 -19.75
N GLY A 327 14.38 -1.84 -19.97
CA GLY A 327 13.67 -0.69 -20.54
C GLY A 327 12.78 0.00 -19.51
N ALA A 328 12.32 1.22 -19.82
CA ALA A 328 11.51 2.02 -18.91
C ALA A 328 10.20 1.31 -18.52
N ASN A 329 9.43 0.86 -19.51
CA ASN A 329 8.12 0.24 -19.26
C ASN A 329 8.18 -0.98 -18.34
N ALA A 330 9.09 -1.93 -18.60
CA ALA A 330 9.18 -3.13 -17.76
C ALA A 330 9.76 -2.82 -16.38
N PHE A 331 10.70 -1.87 -16.28
CA PHE A 331 11.22 -1.43 -14.99
C PHE A 331 10.14 -0.78 -14.12
N ASP A 332 9.29 0.06 -14.71
CA ASP A 332 8.23 0.80 -14.01
C ASP A 332 7.01 -0.07 -13.68
N ILE A 333 6.86 -1.26 -14.30
CA ILE A 333 5.76 -2.19 -14.02
C ILE A 333 6.19 -3.34 -13.08
N LEU A 334 7.41 -3.88 -13.24
CA LEU A 334 7.83 -5.07 -12.48
C LEU A 334 8.19 -4.73 -11.03
N THR A 335 7.89 -5.66 -10.11
CA THR A 335 8.44 -5.62 -8.75
C THR A 335 9.80 -6.33 -8.77
N LEU A 336 10.86 -5.60 -8.47
CA LEU A 336 12.25 -6.04 -8.69
C LEU A 336 12.79 -6.90 -7.53
N ASP A 337 12.09 -6.91 -6.40
CA ASP A 337 12.34 -7.77 -5.23
C ASP A 337 12.33 -9.26 -5.60
N ARG A 338 11.53 -9.65 -6.59
CA ARG A 338 11.46 -11.03 -7.14
C ARG A 338 12.82 -11.52 -7.64
N PHE A 339 13.66 -10.65 -8.19
CA PHE A 339 14.99 -11.03 -8.67
C PHE A 339 15.94 -11.35 -7.50
N THR A 340 15.90 -10.56 -6.42
CA THR A 340 16.62 -10.86 -5.17
C THR A 340 16.14 -12.18 -4.57
N PHE A 341 14.82 -12.41 -4.54
CA PHE A 341 14.22 -13.66 -4.10
C PHE A 341 14.76 -14.86 -4.90
N TRP A 342 14.71 -14.82 -6.23
CA TRP A 342 15.22 -15.92 -7.07
C TRP A 342 16.73 -16.13 -6.94
N ALA A 343 17.52 -15.05 -6.79
CA ALA A 343 18.95 -15.16 -6.53
C ALA A 343 19.21 -15.93 -5.22
N SER A 344 18.47 -15.60 -4.16
CA SER A 344 18.61 -16.28 -2.86
C SER A 344 18.32 -17.79 -2.96
N VAL A 345 17.31 -18.19 -3.74
CA VAL A 345 16.93 -19.59 -3.97
C VAL A 345 18.06 -20.36 -4.68
N LEU A 346 18.70 -19.76 -5.68
CA LEU A 346 19.83 -20.36 -6.40
C LEU A 346 21.08 -20.55 -5.55
N ALA A 347 21.24 -19.74 -4.49
CA ALA A 347 22.37 -19.86 -3.58
C ALA A 347 22.23 -21.03 -2.58
N ILE A 348 21.01 -21.45 -2.26
CA ILE A 348 20.72 -22.45 -1.20
C ILE A 348 21.55 -23.75 -1.33
N PRO A 349 21.70 -24.39 -2.52
CA PRO A 349 22.50 -25.60 -2.63
C PRO A 349 23.94 -25.46 -2.12
N PHE A 350 24.56 -24.32 -2.42
CA PHE A 350 25.95 -24.05 -2.05
C PHE A 350 26.07 -23.66 -0.57
N VAL A 351 25.07 -22.97 -0.03
CA VAL A 351 24.97 -22.74 1.41
C VAL A 351 24.88 -24.07 2.17
N GLY A 352 24.07 -25.02 1.68
CA GLY A 352 24.01 -26.37 2.26
C GLY A 352 25.34 -27.14 2.20
N GLU A 353 26.11 -27.00 1.12
CA GLU A 353 27.47 -27.54 1.04
C GLU A 353 28.41 -26.93 2.08
N LEU A 354 28.32 -25.62 2.29
CA LEU A 354 29.11 -24.90 3.28
C LEU A 354 28.80 -25.41 4.70
N PHE A 355 27.52 -25.58 5.05
CA PHE A 355 27.11 -26.19 6.32
C PHE A 355 27.58 -27.64 6.46
N GLN A 356 27.50 -28.45 5.40
CA GLN A 356 27.98 -29.84 5.45
C GLN A 356 29.50 -29.91 5.68
N ARG A 357 30.27 -29.07 5.00
CA ARG A 357 31.74 -29.01 5.16
C ARG A 357 32.14 -28.56 6.56
N LEU A 358 31.40 -27.62 7.14
CA LEU A 358 31.60 -27.15 8.51
C LEU A 358 31.20 -28.20 9.54
N LEU A 359 30.08 -28.86 9.39
CA LEU A 359 29.58 -29.79 10.42
C LEU A 359 30.27 -31.16 10.37
N GLU A 360 30.64 -31.64 9.18
CA GLU A 360 31.05 -33.04 8.99
C GLU A 360 32.18 -33.24 7.96
N GLY A 361 32.56 -32.19 7.23
CA GLY A 361 33.50 -32.31 6.12
C GLY A 361 34.93 -31.85 6.42
N ASP A 362 35.63 -31.52 5.34
CA ASP A 362 37.04 -31.16 5.29
C ASP A 362 37.38 -29.95 6.16
N TRP A 363 36.50 -28.95 6.23
CA TRP A 363 36.72 -27.74 7.02
C TRP A 363 36.68 -28.03 8.51
N ARG A 364 35.77 -28.90 8.97
CA ARG A 364 35.74 -29.36 10.36
C ARG A 364 37.06 -30.01 10.76
N GLN A 365 37.49 -30.99 9.97
CA GLN A 365 38.71 -31.76 10.24
C GLN A 365 39.92 -30.82 10.26
N THR A 366 40.09 -30.02 9.21
CA THR A 366 41.22 -29.07 9.09
C THR A 366 41.28 -28.06 10.24
N LEU A 367 40.13 -27.51 10.67
CA LEU A 367 40.09 -26.51 11.75
C LEU A 367 40.30 -27.14 13.13
N ILE A 368 39.81 -28.36 13.35
CA ILE A 368 39.98 -29.09 14.62
C ILE A 368 41.43 -29.61 14.75
N GLU A 369 41.99 -30.18 13.67
CA GLU A 369 43.36 -30.73 13.62
C GLU A 369 44.43 -29.65 13.82
N ARG A 370 44.17 -28.42 13.37
CA ARG A 370 45.06 -27.26 13.61
C ARG A 370 45.01 -26.68 15.03
N GLY A 371 44.36 -27.37 15.98
CA GLY A 371 44.19 -26.89 17.36
C GLY A 371 43.21 -25.73 17.52
N GLN A 372 42.48 -25.34 16.47
CA GLN A 372 41.60 -24.16 16.45
C GLN A 372 40.14 -24.50 16.75
N ARG A 373 39.92 -25.45 17.68
CA ARG A 373 38.57 -25.92 18.06
C ARG A 373 37.64 -24.77 18.48
N TRP A 374 38.18 -23.78 19.21
CA TRP A 374 37.41 -22.61 19.63
C TRP A 374 36.99 -21.73 18.45
N ARG A 375 37.87 -21.46 17.47
CA ARG A 375 37.55 -20.69 16.26
C ARG A 375 36.51 -21.39 15.39
N TYR A 376 36.62 -22.71 15.28
CA TYR A 376 35.62 -23.54 14.61
C TYR A 376 34.25 -23.41 15.28
N ARG A 377 34.18 -23.57 16.62
CA ARG A 377 32.94 -23.44 17.39
C ARG A 377 32.35 -22.04 17.29
N LEU A 378 33.17 -21.00 17.34
CA LEU A 378 32.72 -19.61 17.14
C LEU A 378 32.18 -19.37 15.73
N LEU A 379 32.84 -19.89 14.69
CA LEU A 379 32.38 -19.71 13.32
C LEU A 379 31.06 -20.44 13.06
N LEU A 380 30.95 -21.70 13.50
CA LEU A 380 29.72 -22.47 13.36
C LEU A 380 28.59 -21.90 14.21
N GLY A 381 28.88 -21.60 15.48
CA GLY A 381 27.92 -21.00 16.42
C GLY A 381 27.45 -19.63 15.94
N GLY A 382 28.37 -18.80 15.43
CA GLY A 382 28.07 -17.50 14.84
C GLY A 382 27.20 -17.59 13.59
N LEU A 383 27.44 -18.56 12.70
CA LEU A 383 26.60 -18.75 11.51
C LEU A 383 25.20 -19.25 11.87
N ILE A 384 25.09 -20.22 12.80
CA ILE A 384 23.79 -20.69 13.31
C ILE A 384 23.06 -19.55 14.00
N ALA A 385 23.73 -18.80 14.88
CA ALA A 385 23.16 -17.65 15.55
C ALA A 385 22.70 -16.58 14.56
N ALA A 386 23.48 -16.31 13.50
CA ALA A 386 23.09 -15.36 12.45
C ALA A 386 21.82 -15.79 11.71
N VAL A 387 21.69 -17.07 11.34
CA VAL A 387 20.48 -17.60 10.68
C VAL A 387 19.28 -17.52 11.62
N SER A 388 19.43 -17.96 12.87
CA SER A 388 18.37 -17.92 13.87
C SER A 388 17.94 -16.50 14.19
N LEU A 389 18.88 -15.59 14.44
CA LEU A 389 18.60 -14.18 14.73
C LEU A 389 17.90 -13.49 13.56
N THR A 390 18.38 -13.71 12.33
CA THR A 390 17.73 -13.14 11.13
C THR A 390 16.31 -13.67 11.00
N THR A 391 16.08 -14.97 11.24
CA THR A 391 14.75 -15.57 11.17
C THR A 391 13.81 -14.99 12.23
N VAL A 392 14.25 -14.94 13.49
CA VAL A 392 13.47 -14.37 14.61
C VAL A 392 13.16 -12.90 14.36
N LEU A 393 14.13 -12.13 13.85
CA LEU A 393 13.94 -10.73 13.50
C LEU A 393 12.87 -10.55 12.42
N ILE A 394 12.93 -11.35 11.33
CA ILE A 394 11.97 -11.27 10.22
C ILE A 394 10.55 -11.60 10.73
N VAL A 395 10.38 -12.70 11.47
CA VAL A 395 9.07 -13.11 12.00
C VAL A 395 8.50 -12.06 12.97
N ASN A 396 9.35 -11.37 13.73
CA ASN A 396 8.92 -10.33 14.67
C ASN A 396 8.99 -8.90 14.09
N LEU A 397 9.33 -8.73 12.80
CA LEU A 397 9.54 -7.41 12.22
C LEU A 397 8.28 -6.55 12.36
N GLY A 398 7.10 -7.14 12.09
CA GLY A 398 5.81 -6.46 12.24
C GLY A 398 5.48 -6.02 13.68
N ARG A 399 6.10 -6.63 14.69
CA ARG A 399 5.96 -6.20 16.11
C ARG A 399 6.92 -5.08 16.47
N ILE A 400 8.12 -5.11 15.91
CA ILE A 400 9.14 -4.07 16.11
C ILE A 400 8.74 -2.78 15.36
N ARG A 401 8.26 -2.94 14.13
CA ARG A 401 7.77 -1.86 13.28
C ARG A 401 6.47 -2.31 12.62
N PRO A 402 5.31 -1.77 13.06
CA PRO A 402 4.03 -2.09 12.45
C PRO A 402 4.06 -1.86 10.94
N LEU A 403 3.78 -2.90 10.17
CA LEU A 403 3.66 -2.86 8.71
C LEU A 403 2.20 -2.71 8.24
N GLN A 404 1.26 -3.02 9.14
CA GLN A 404 -0.18 -2.96 8.94
C GLN A 404 -0.84 -2.34 10.18
N PRO A 405 -2.04 -1.76 10.05
CA PRO A 405 -2.85 -1.37 11.20
C PRO A 405 -3.13 -2.56 12.13
N LYS A 406 -3.50 -2.26 13.39
CA LYS A 406 -3.85 -3.31 14.35
C LYS A 406 -5.03 -4.14 13.82
N PRO A 407 -5.08 -5.46 14.10
CA PRO A 407 -6.20 -6.30 13.72
C PRO A 407 -7.55 -5.71 14.17
N ILE A 408 -8.51 -5.68 13.25
CA ILE A 408 -9.85 -5.13 13.43
C ILE A 408 -10.84 -6.29 13.55
N ASP A 409 -11.67 -6.27 14.59
CA ASP A 409 -12.86 -7.11 14.62
C ASP A 409 -13.90 -6.56 13.64
N VAL A 410 -14.17 -7.30 12.58
CA VAL A 410 -15.11 -6.89 11.52
C VAL A 410 -16.57 -7.11 11.89
N GLN A 411 -16.89 -7.89 12.93
CA GLN A 411 -18.26 -8.29 13.23
C GLN A 411 -19.21 -7.09 13.45
N PRO A 412 -18.84 -6.02 14.19
CA PRO A 412 -19.71 -4.85 14.32
C PRO A 412 -20.00 -4.15 12.98
N ILE A 413 -19.05 -4.18 12.04
CA ILE A 413 -19.21 -3.62 10.69
C ILE A 413 -20.18 -4.48 9.88
N LEU A 414 -20.02 -5.80 9.92
CA LEU A 414 -20.91 -6.74 9.25
C LEU A 414 -22.36 -6.59 9.75
N ASN A 415 -22.53 -6.55 11.09
CA ASN A 415 -23.81 -6.29 11.72
C ASN A 415 -24.42 -4.97 11.26
N PHE A 416 -23.61 -3.91 11.09
CA PHE A 416 -24.08 -2.64 10.56
C PHE A 416 -24.52 -2.74 9.10
N LEU A 417 -23.76 -3.43 8.25
CA LEU A 417 -24.05 -3.59 6.82
C LEU A 417 -25.29 -4.47 6.55
N ASP A 418 -25.53 -5.46 7.40
CA ASP A 418 -26.67 -6.38 7.29
C ASP A 418 -27.97 -5.76 7.84
N ARG A 419 -27.87 -4.86 8.82
CA ARG A 419 -29.00 -4.10 9.34
C ARG A 419 -29.52 -3.10 8.29
N ASP A 420 -30.85 -2.95 8.24
CA ASP A 420 -31.57 -1.97 7.42
C ASP A 420 -31.14 -1.92 5.93
N MET A 421 -30.70 -3.06 5.39
CA MET A 421 -30.23 -3.21 4.00
C MET A 421 -29.13 -2.22 3.62
N HIS A 422 -28.24 -1.85 4.54
CA HIS A 422 -27.12 -0.94 4.26
C HIS A 422 -26.18 -1.46 3.16
N SER A 423 -26.14 -2.78 2.93
CA SER A 423 -25.45 -3.42 1.80
C SER A 423 -25.94 -3.00 0.40
N ARG A 424 -27.07 -2.30 0.28
CA ARG A 424 -27.56 -1.72 -0.99
C ARG A 424 -26.74 -0.53 -1.49
N TRP A 425 -25.82 -0.01 -0.70
CA TRP A 425 -24.92 1.06 -1.09
C TRP A 425 -23.47 0.59 -1.05
N ARG A 426 -22.59 1.33 -1.73
CA ARG A 426 -21.15 1.12 -1.58
C ARG A 426 -20.64 1.71 -0.28
N PHE A 427 -19.59 1.09 0.25
CA PHE A 427 -18.82 1.62 1.36
C PHE A 427 -17.36 1.93 0.97
N LEU A 428 -16.68 2.68 1.84
CA LEU A 428 -15.24 2.92 1.80
C LEU A 428 -14.65 2.71 3.19
N THR A 429 -13.40 2.25 3.26
CA THR A 429 -12.67 2.05 4.52
C THR A 429 -11.45 2.96 4.58
N LEU A 430 -11.21 3.61 5.72
CA LEU A 430 -10.05 4.48 5.95
C LEU A 430 -9.31 4.01 7.21
N GLY A 431 -8.02 3.66 7.08
CA GLY A 431 -7.19 3.18 8.20
C GLY A 431 -7.32 1.68 8.49
N PHE A 432 -7.67 0.89 7.49
CA PHE A 432 -7.85 -0.56 7.59
C PHE A 432 -6.61 -1.32 7.11
N GLY A 433 -5.81 -0.74 6.22
CA GLY A 433 -4.76 -1.46 5.53
C GLY A 433 -5.34 -2.67 4.79
N ASP A 434 -4.58 -3.76 4.70
CA ASP A 434 -4.97 -4.92 3.87
C ASP A 434 -6.18 -5.68 4.43
N GLN A 435 -6.59 -5.36 5.66
CA GLN A 435 -7.77 -5.91 6.31
C GLN A 435 -9.09 -5.50 5.62
N MET A 436 -9.09 -4.46 4.76
CA MET A 436 -10.25 -4.17 3.93
C MET A 436 -10.63 -5.36 3.04
N ALA A 437 -9.65 -6.16 2.62
CA ALA A 437 -9.89 -7.35 1.80
C ALA A 437 -10.48 -8.49 2.63
N TRP A 438 -10.12 -8.57 3.91
CA TRP A 438 -10.79 -9.47 4.86
C TRP A 438 -12.25 -9.08 5.06
N LEU A 439 -12.55 -7.81 5.33
CA LEU A 439 -13.92 -7.31 5.43
C LEU A 439 -14.72 -7.64 4.16
N SER A 440 -14.16 -7.36 2.99
CA SER A 440 -14.80 -7.63 1.69
C SER A 440 -15.06 -9.13 1.44
N ALA A 441 -14.23 -10.02 1.97
CA ALA A 441 -14.44 -11.47 1.89
C ALA A 441 -15.60 -11.95 2.79
N GLN A 442 -15.96 -11.18 3.82
CA GLN A 442 -17.01 -11.55 4.79
C GLN A 442 -18.39 -10.97 4.46
N THR A 443 -18.49 -10.01 3.52
CA THR A 443 -19.76 -9.36 3.15
C THR A 443 -20.05 -9.41 1.65
N THR A 444 -21.31 -9.26 1.28
CA THR A 444 -21.75 -9.02 -0.11
C THR A 444 -21.86 -7.53 -0.44
N ALA A 445 -21.72 -6.64 0.54
CA ALA A 445 -21.69 -5.21 0.30
C ALA A 445 -20.50 -4.84 -0.60
N LEU A 446 -20.72 -3.88 -1.50
CA LEU A 446 -19.72 -3.50 -2.50
C LEU A 446 -18.86 -2.33 -1.98
N SER A 447 -17.59 -2.28 -2.37
CA SER A 447 -16.70 -1.17 -2.11
C SER A 447 -16.30 -0.47 -3.42
N ILE A 448 -16.11 0.84 -3.34
CA ILE A 448 -15.56 1.60 -4.47
C ILE A 448 -14.04 1.39 -4.61
N ASP A 449 -13.36 1.07 -3.51
CA ASP A 449 -11.94 0.77 -3.46
C ASP A 449 -11.69 -0.75 -3.43
N GLY A 450 -10.42 -1.17 -3.44
CA GLY A 450 -10.03 -2.57 -3.42
C GLY A 450 -8.53 -2.75 -3.19
N ASN A 451 -8.11 -3.99 -2.99
CA ASN A 451 -6.71 -4.30 -2.67
C ASN A 451 -5.95 -5.03 -3.80
N TYR A 452 -6.50 -5.04 -5.03
CA TYR A 452 -5.83 -5.60 -6.21
C TYR A 452 -5.78 -4.58 -7.34
N HIS A 453 -4.73 -3.76 -7.31
CA HIS A 453 -4.66 -2.52 -8.09
C HIS A 453 -4.65 -2.74 -9.61
N SER A 454 -4.14 -3.86 -10.09
CA SER A 454 -4.15 -4.20 -11.53
C SER A 454 -5.55 -4.39 -12.13
N ALA A 455 -6.58 -4.56 -11.31
CA ALA A 455 -7.97 -4.74 -11.74
C ALA A 455 -8.80 -3.44 -11.79
N ARG A 456 -8.21 -2.29 -11.49
CA ARG A 456 -8.95 -1.02 -11.44
C ARG A 456 -9.66 -0.72 -12.76
N ARG A 457 -10.89 -0.27 -12.63
CA ARG A 457 -11.75 0.17 -13.74
C ARG A 457 -12.17 1.62 -13.65
N VAL A 458 -12.21 2.13 -12.42
CA VAL A 458 -12.61 3.51 -12.13
C VAL A 458 -11.51 4.43 -12.65
N ILE A 459 -11.85 5.32 -13.58
CA ILE A 459 -10.88 6.15 -14.32
C ILE A 459 -10.02 6.94 -13.33
N GLU A 460 -10.65 7.51 -12.31
CA GLU A 460 -10.05 8.29 -11.23
C GLU A 460 -8.96 7.51 -10.47
N LEU A 461 -9.09 6.18 -10.36
CA LEU A 461 -8.09 5.31 -9.74
C LEU A 461 -7.03 4.81 -10.73
N THR A 462 -7.29 4.86 -12.04
CA THR A 462 -6.33 4.41 -13.07
C THR A 462 -5.36 5.50 -13.50
N VAL A 463 -5.75 6.77 -13.38
CA VAL A 463 -4.95 7.93 -13.75
C VAL A 463 -4.10 8.49 -12.59
N THR A 464 -4.37 8.06 -11.35
CA THR A 464 -3.65 8.53 -10.16
C THR A 464 -2.72 7.45 -9.59
N PRO A 465 -1.48 7.79 -9.18
CA PRO A 465 -0.48 6.83 -8.69
C PRO A 465 -0.66 6.47 -7.20
N ILE A 466 -1.91 6.24 -6.78
CA ILE A 466 -2.28 5.89 -5.41
C ILE A 466 -2.59 4.40 -5.35
N GLU A 467 -2.18 3.68 -4.30
CA GLU A 467 -2.50 2.26 -4.11
C GLU A 467 -3.93 2.02 -3.60
N ARG A 468 -4.32 2.72 -2.55
CA ARG A 468 -5.68 2.72 -1.99
C ARG A 468 -6.04 4.14 -1.60
N LEU A 469 -7.32 4.48 -1.60
CA LEU A 469 -7.77 5.81 -1.23
C LEU A 469 -7.38 6.15 0.22
N GLU A 470 -7.27 5.14 1.10
CA GLU A 470 -6.74 5.33 2.47
C GLU A 470 -5.23 5.68 2.53
N ASN A 471 -4.47 5.47 1.45
CA ASN A 471 -3.07 5.86 1.37
C ASN A 471 -2.90 7.33 0.97
N ALA A 472 -4.00 8.06 0.78
CA ALA A 472 -4.00 9.49 0.46
C ALA A 472 -3.13 10.31 1.41
N LYS A 473 -3.22 10.05 2.72
CA LYS A 473 -2.38 10.65 3.77
C LYS A 473 -0.86 10.55 3.55
N PHE A 474 -0.40 9.49 2.87
CA PHE A 474 1.03 9.24 2.64
C PHE A 474 1.52 9.66 1.26
N LYS A 475 0.61 10.05 0.36
CA LYS A 475 0.92 10.47 -1.01
C LYS A 475 0.87 11.99 -1.17
N GLY A 476 0.95 12.72 -0.05
CA GLY A 476 0.83 14.16 -0.03
C GLY A 476 -0.46 14.61 -0.70
N ILE A 477 -0.42 15.75 -1.39
CA ILE A 477 -1.67 16.32 -1.86
C ILE A 477 -2.30 15.59 -3.06
N GLN A 478 -1.50 14.94 -3.92
CA GLN A 478 -2.06 14.09 -4.99
C GLN A 478 -2.97 12.99 -4.41
N GLY A 479 -2.53 12.41 -3.29
CA GLY A 479 -3.30 11.47 -2.49
C GLY A 479 -4.65 12.03 -2.05
N ILE A 480 -4.60 13.16 -1.35
CA ILE A 480 -5.77 13.82 -0.77
C ILE A 480 -6.76 14.27 -1.84
N GLY A 481 -6.29 14.86 -2.94
CA GLY A 481 -7.15 15.31 -4.04
C GLY A 481 -7.94 14.16 -4.69
N SER A 482 -7.34 12.98 -4.85
CA SER A 482 -8.03 11.79 -5.37
C SER A 482 -9.17 11.35 -4.45
N LEU A 483 -8.91 11.25 -3.14
CA LEU A 483 -9.94 10.89 -2.17
C LEU A 483 -11.08 11.93 -2.15
N GLN A 484 -10.76 13.22 -2.21
CA GLN A 484 -11.74 14.29 -2.21
C GLN A 484 -12.75 14.19 -3.37
N GLN A 485 -12.35 13.70 -4.55
CA GLN A 485 -13.27 13.50 -5.68
C GLN A 485 -14.40 12.51 -5.36
N PHE A 486 -14.09 11.43 -4.65
CA PHE A 486 -15.08 10.45 -4.21
C PHE A 486 -16.00 11.00 -3.12
N LEU A 487 -15.48 11.91 -2.28
CA LEU A 487 -16.23 12.52 -1.19
C LEU A 487 -17.15 13.66 -1.63
N THR A 488 -16.78 14.39 -2.69
CA THR A 488 -17.56 15.51 -3.23
C THR A 488 -18.73 15.04 -4.07
N VAL A 489 -18.57 13.99 -4.89
CA VAL A 489 -19.65 13.45 -5.75
C VAL A 489 -19.93 11.97 -5.46
N PRO A 490 -20.33 11.62 -4.23
CA PRO A 490 -20.55 10.23 -3.83
C PRO A 490 -21.71 9.55 -4.58
N GLU A 491 -22.68 10.32 -5.06
CA GLU A 491 -23.85 9.82 -5.82
C GLU A 491 -23.44 9.09 -7.10
N LYS A 492 -22.41 9.59 -7.79
CA LYS A 492 -21.83 8.95 -8.98
C LYS A 492 -21.38 7.51 -8.70
N TYR A 493 -20.95 7.23 -7.48
CA TYR A 493 -20.39 5.94 -7.06
C TYR A 493 -21.35 5.12 -6.21
N HIS A 494 -22.56 5.61 -5.92
CA HIS A 494 -23.45 5.02 -4.92
C HIS A 494 -22.77 4.83 -3.54
N LEU A 495 -21.80 5.69 -3.20
CA LEU A 495 -21.02 5.61 -1.98
C LEU A 495 -21.77 6.29 -0.84
N LYS A 496 -22.31 5.51 0.11
CA LYS A 496 -23.10 6.06 1.21
C LYS A 496 -22.39 6.02 2.55
N PHE A 497 -21.57 5.00 2.81
CA PHE A 497 -20.98 4.76 4.12
C PHE A 497 -19.45 4.79 4.07
N ILE A 498 -18.84 5.38 5.09
CA ILE A 498 -17.38 5.35 5.29
C ILE A 498 -17.09 4.84 6.70
N PHE A 499 -16.27 3.80 6.79
CA PHE A 499 -15.76 3.27 8.04
C PHE A 499 -14.38 3.87 8.31
N SER A 500 -14.30 4.80 9.25
CA SER A 500 -13.07 5.52 9.60
C SER A 500 -12.45 4.94 10.88
N ASN A 501 -11.21 4.47 10.76
CA ASN A 501 -10.34 4.06 11.86
C ASN A 501 -9.11 4.98 12.02
N ASP A 502 -8.94 5.97 11.14
CA ASP A 502 -7.88 6.97 11.21
C ASP A 502 -8.50 8.37 11.28
N LYS A 503 -8.41 8.99 12.47
CA LYS A 503 -8.94 10.33 12.76
C LYS A 503 -8.42 11.40 11.80
N PHE A 504 -7.26 11.19 11.15
CA PHE A 504 -6.70 12.09 10.15
C PHE A 504 -7.74 12.50 9.10
N TYR A 505 -8.66 11.62 8.70
CA TYR A 505 -9.63 11.91 7.65
C TYR A 505 -10.90 12.64 8.12
N ASP A 506 -11.17 12.64 9.43
CA ASP A 506 -12.45 13.07 9.99
C ASP A 506 -12.79 14.55 9.67
N PRO A 507 -11.86 15.53 9.75
CA PRO A 507 -12.16 16.91 9.38
C PRO A 507 -12.59 17.05 7.91
N MET A 508 -11.92 16.35 6.99
CA MET A 508 -12.30 16.38 5.56
C MET A 508 -13.67 15.77 5.31
N LEU A 509 -14.03 14.69 6.02
CA LEU A 509 -15.37 14.11 5.94
C LEU A 509 -16.42 15.12 6.41
N TYR A 510 -16.20 15.75 7.58
CA TYR A 510 -17.09 16.76 8.12
C TYR A 510 -17.30 17.94 7.17
N PHE A 511 -16.22 18.57 6.70
CA PHE A 511 -16.30 19.74 5.82
C PHE A 511 -16.71 19.41 4.39
N ALA A 512 -16.68 18.14 3.96
CA ALA A 512 -17.30 17.68 2.72
C ALA A 512 -18.80 17.31 2.90
N GLY A 513 -19.36 17.57 4.09
CA GLY A 513 -20.77 17.35 4.42
C GLY A 513 -21.14 15.89 4.64
N TRP A 514 -20.22 15.08 5.18
CA TRP A 514 -20.52 13.75 5.71
C TRP A 514 -20.95 13.84 7.17
N GLU A 515 -21.85 12.96 7.58
CA GLU A 515 -22.43 12.96 8.93
C GLU A 515 -21.97 11.77 9.77
N ARG A 516 -21.66 12.02 11.04
CA ARG A 516 -21.35 10.97 12.03
C ARG A 516 -22.61 10.21 12.44
N VAL A 517 -22.67 8.93 12.08
CA VAL A 517 -23.80 8.05 12.45
C VAL A 517 -23.64 7.53 13.86
N GLN A 518 -22.55 6.81 14.10
CA GLN A 518 -22.25 6.21 15.40
C GLN A 518 -20.82 5.68 15.41
N ARG A 519 -20.29 5.48 16.61
CA ARG A 519 -19.08 4.71 16.83
C ARG A 519 -19.48 3.26 17.14
N LEU A 520 -18.96 2.31 16.38
CA LEU A 520 -19.21 0.89 16.59
C LEU A 520 -18.48 0.38 17.84
N GLU A 521 -18.87 -0.80 18.33
CA GLU A 521 -18.29 -1.43 19.52
C GLU A 521 -16.78 -1.67 19.42
N ASN A 522 -16.26 -1.83 18.20
CA ASN A 522 -14.83 -1.96 17.90
C ASN A 522 -14.08 -0.61 17.80
N GLY A 523 -14.74 0.52 18.09
CA GLY A 523 -14.16 1.86 18.08
C GLY A 523 -14.19 2.57 16.72
N ILE A 524 -14.68 1.93 15.66
CA ILE A 524 -14.72 2.48 14.30
C ILE A 524 -15.86 3.49 14.17
N LEU A 525 -15.55 4.67 13.64
CA LEU A 525 -16.55 5.72 13.39
C LEU A 525 -17.20 5.51 12.02
N VAL A 526 -18.53 5.46 12.00
CA VAL A 526 -19.32 5.36 10.77
C VAL A 526 -19.76 6.75 10.34
N TRP A 527 -19.37 7.13 9.13
CA TRP A 527 -19.83 8.33 8.45
C TRP A 527 -20.84 7.97 7.35
N GLN A 528 -21.84 8.82 7.14
CA GLN A 528 -22.81 8.67 6.06
C GLN A 528 -22.97 9.94 5.22
N LYS A 529 -23.29 9.75 3.94
CA LYS A 529 -23.86 10.80 3.10
C LYS A 529 -25.33 10.46 2.82
N GLN A 530 -26.24 11.34 3.21
CA GLN A 530 -27.66 11.15 2.93
C GLN A 530 -27.96 11.42 1.44
N ASP A 531 -29.11 10.93 0.97
CA ASP A 531 -29.58 11.15 -0.41
C ASP A 531 -28.70 10.58 -1.54
N VAL A 532 -27.82 9.64 -1.20
CA VAL A 532 -27.13 8.82 -2.19
C VAL A 532 -28.08 7.73 -2.68
N PRO A 533 -28.34 7.61 -3.99
CA PRO A 533 -29.20 6.57 -4.52
C PRO A 533 -28.60 5.18 -4.26
N PRO A 534 -29.42 4.16 -3.90
CA PRO A 534 -28.93 2.80 -3.78
C PRO A 534 -28.40 2.30 -5.12
N LEU A 535 -27.62 1.22 -5.07
CA LEU A 535 -27.15 0.52 -6.26
C LEU A 535 -28.36 0.13 -7.15
N PRO A 536 -28.21 0.21 -8.48
CA PRO A 536 -29.23 -0.25 -9.40
C PRO A 536 -29.47 -1.75 -9.21
N SER A 537 -30.69 -2.21 -9.53
CA SER A 537 -31.07 -3.62 -9.43
C SER A 537 -30.23 -4.53 -10.34
N PHE A 538 -29.71 -3.99 -11.44
CA PHE A 538 -28.80 -4.67 -12.35
C PHE A 538 -27.49 -3.91 -12.45
N LEU A 539 -26.40 -4.57 -12.05
CA LEU A 539 -25.05 -4.04 -12.19
C LEU A 539 -24.43 -4.51 -13.50
N PRO A 540 -23.67 -3.65 -14.19
CA PRO A 540 -22.97 -4.06 -15.40
C PRO A 540 -21.91 -5.11 -15.06
N SER A 541 -21.80 -6.13 -15.89
CA SER A 541 -20.74 -7.14 -15.83
C SER A 541 -20.23 -7.45 -17.22
N LYS A 542 -18.95 -7.85 -17.30
CA LYS A 542 -18.40 -8.43 -18.53
C LYS A 542 -18.47 -9.94 -18.41
N ASP A 543 -19.40 -10.53 -19.15
CA ASP A 543 -19.51 -11.98 -19.20
C ASP A 543 -18.44 -12.59 -20.11
N MET A 544 -18.12 -13.85 -19.85
CA MET A 544 -17.13 -14.64 -20.58
C MET A 544 -17.82 -15.84 -21.25
N PRO A 545 -17.43 -16.24 -22.47
CA PRO A 545 -17.99 -17.42 -23.11
C PRO A 545 -17.88 -18.68 -22.24
N LYS A 546 -18.91 -19.55 -22.26
CA LYS A 546 -18.99 -20.75 -21.41
C LYS A 546 -17.74 -21.64 -21.48
N TYR A 547 -17.15 -21.82 -22.66
CA TYR A 547 -15.93 -22.63 -22.80
C TYR A 547 -14.74 -22.04 -22.04
N GLN A 548 -14.57 -20.71 -22.03
CA GLN A 548 -13.50 -20.07 -21.28
C GLN A 548 -13.74 -20.16 -19.76
N LYS A 549 -15.00 -20.02 -19.31
CA LYS A 549 -15.38 -20.25 -17.90
C LYS A 549 -15.02 -21.67 -17.45
N LEU A 550 -15.36 -22.68 -18.25
CA LEU A 550 -15.01 -24.07 -17.98
C LEU A 550 -13.50 -24.29 -17.97
N MET A 551 -12.78 -23.73 -18.94
CA MET A 551 -11.31 -23.81 -18.97
C MET A 551 -10.70 -23.21 -17.70
N TRP A 552 -11.15 -22.02 -17.29
CA TRP A 552 -10.64 -21.33 -16.10
C TRP A 552 -10.93 -22.09 -14.80
N GLY A 553 -12.14 -22.64 -14.67
CA GLY A 553 -12.57 -23.38 -13.47
C GLY A 553 -12.01 -24.79 -13.36
N ILE A 554 -11.62 -25.43 -14.47
CA ILE A 554 -11.25 -26.86 -14.52
C ILE A 554 -9.76 -27.09 -14.84
N LEU A 555 -9.20 -26.41 -15.83
CA LEU A 555 -7.84 -26.70 -16.31
C LEU A 555 -6.76 -26.55 -15.23
N PRO A 556 -6.77 -25.50 -14.37
CA PRO A 556 -5.80 -25.36 -13.29
C PRO A 556 -5.79 -26.54 -12.32
N LEU A 557 -6.96 -26.99 -11.85
CA LEU A 557 -7.08 -28.18 -11.00
C LEU A 557 -6.71 -29.46 -11.76
N SER A 558 -7.05 -29.56 -13.03
CA SER A 558 -6.67 -30.69 -13.87
C SER A 558 -5.15 -30.79 -14.05
N ALA A 559 -4.43 -29.66 -14.09
CA ALA A 559 -2.98 -29.64 -14.15
C ALA A 559 -2.36 -30.21 -12.86
N LEU A 560 -2.93 -29.88 -11.69
CA LEU A 560 -2.55 -30.48 -10.42
C LEU A 560 -2.86 -31.97 -10.36
N ALA A 561 -4.06 -32.39 -10.79
CA ALA A 561 -4.43 -33.79 -10.85
C ALA A 561 -3.51 -34.57 -11.81
N MET A 562 -3.19 -34.01 -12.97
CA MET A 562 -2.27 -34.59 -13.94
C MET A 562 -0.85 -34.72 -13.37
N MET A 563 -0.37 -33.73 -12.61
CA MET A 563 0.89 -33.83 -11.89
C MET A 563 0.89 -35.02 -10.92
N VAL A 564 -0.17 -35.21 -10.13
CA VAL A 564 -0.28 -36.35 -9.21
C VAL A 564 -0.32 -37.67 -10.00
N ILE A 565 -1.14 -37.77 -11.05
CA ILE A 565 -1.27 -38.98 -11.87
C ILE A 565 0.06 -39.35 -12.53
N VAL A 566 0.73 -38.39 -13.18
CA VAL A 566 2.04 -38.61 -13.81
C VAL A 566 3.06 -39.03 -12.76
N TRP A 567 3.07 -38.40 -11.59
CA TRP A 567 3.97 -38.76 -10.50
C TRP A 567 3.73 -40.19 -9.99
N VAL A 568 2.48 -40.57 -9.73
CA VAL A 568 2.10 -41.92 -9.28
C VAL A 568 2.41 -42.96 -10.35
N TYR A 569 1.96 -42.76 -11.60
CA TYR A 569 2.16 -43.69 -12.72
C TYR A 569 3.65 -43.99 -12.93
N THR A 570 4.47 -42.94 -13.02
CA THR A 570 5.91 -43.09 -13.25
C THR A 570 6.63 -43.68 -12.03
N SER A 571 6.14 -43.45 -10.81
CA SER A 571 6.68 -44.06 -9.59
C SER A 571 6.34 -45.55 -9.47
N LEU A 572 5.10 -45.94 -9.78
CA LEU A 572 4.68 -47.34 -9.83
C LEU A 572 5.41 -48.12 -10.92
N ARG A 573 5.55 -47.54 -12.13
CA ARG A 573 6.29 -48.17 -13.23
C ARG A 573 7.77 -48.39 -12.90
N SER A 574 8.37 -47.50 -12.10
CA SER A 574 9.74 -47.68 -11.59
C SER A 574 9.88 -48.76 -10.51
N ARG A 575 8.78 -49.20 -9.89
CA ARG A 575 8.73 -50.31 -8.93
C ARG A 575 8.34 -51.65 -9.60
N LEU A 576 7.42 -51.62 -10.57
CA LEU A 576 6.88 -52.82 -11.26
C LEU A 576 7.80 -53.38 -12.34
N TYR A 577 8.42 -52.49 -13.12
CA TYR A 577 9.59 -52.87 -13.90
C TYR A 577 10.79 -52.52 -13.01
N ARG A 578 11.77 -53.43 -12.88
CA ARG A 578 13.13 -53.07 -12.42
C ARG A 578 13.76 -52.12 -13.46
N PHE A 579 13.13 -50.97 -13.71
CA PHE A 579 13.77 -49.87 -14.39
C PHE A 579 14.91 -49.45 -13.48
N PRO A 580 16.13 -49.30 -14.01
CA PRO A 580 17.31 -48.99 -13.24
C PRO A 580 17.28 -47.52 -12.78
N ALA A 581 16.23 -47.05 -12.11
CA ALA A 581 16.18 -45.71 -11.53
C ALA A 581 16.97 -45.65 -10.22
N GLN A 582 16.98 -46.74 -9.43
CA GLN A 582 17.92 -46.91 -8.33
C GLN A 582 19.35 -47.15 -8.83
N THR A 583 19.50 -47.84 -9.95
CA THR A 583 20.80 -48.06 -10.61
C THR A 583 21.31 -46.79 -11.29
N TYR A 584 20.47 -45.91 -11.83
CA TYR A 584 20.88 -44.66 -12.50
C TYR A 584 21.24 -43.55 -11.51
N LEU A 585 20.57 -43.46 -10.36
CA LEU A 585 21.01 -42.63 -9.25
C LEU A 585 22.34 -43.16 -8.68
N ALA A 586 22.48 -44.49 -8.60
CA ALA A 586 23.73 -45.15 -8.24
C ALA A 586 24.82 -45.02 -9.32
N ASP A 587 24.47 -44.88 -10.59
CA ASP A 587 25.38 -44.69 -11.72
C ASP A 587 25.78 -43.23 -11.88
N LEU A 588 24.89 -42.27 -11.62
CA LEU A 588 25.25 -40.85 -11.41
C LEU A 588 26.15 -40.69 -10.17
N LEU A 589 25.90 -41.45 -9.09
CA LEU A 589 26.78 -41.49 -7.91
C LEU A 589 28.11 -42.24 -8.18
N ARG A 590 28.14 -43.25 -9.06
CA ARG A 590 29.37 -43.95 -9.52
C ARG A 590 30.18 -43.10 -10.51
N GLU A 591 29.52 -42.41 -11.43
CA GLU A 591 30.11 -41.37 -12.28
C GLU A 591 30.63 -40.22 -11.42
N ARG A 592 29.94 -39.86 -10.33
CA ARG A 592 30.46 -38.90 -9.34
C ARG A 592 31.64 -39.42 -8.54
N LYS A 593 31.73 -40.73 -8.26
CA LYS A 593 32.94 -41.36 -7.69
C LYS A 593 34.10 -41.37 -8.69
N ARG A 594 33.84 -41.57 -9.99
CA ARG A 594 34.83 -41.41 -11.08
C ARG A 594 35.21 -39.93 -11.29
N ALA A 595 34.25 -39.01 -11.22
CA ALA A 595 34.42 -37.57 -11.29
C ALA A 595 34.91 -36.94 -9.97
N GLY A 596 34.98 -37.71 -8.88
CA GLY A 596 35.67 -37.32 -7.64
C GLY A 596 37.16 -37.07 -7.89
N LYS A 597 37.75 -37.70 -8.92
CA LYS A 597 39.07 -37.33 -9.47
C LYS A 597 39.05 -36.04 -10.31
N LEU A 598 37.90 -35.62 -10.84
CA LEU A 598 37.71 -34.39 -11.63
C LEU A 598 37.35 -33.13 -10.81
N ILE A 599 37.11 -33.24 -9.50
CA ILE A 599 36.91 -32.05 -8.64
C ILE A 599 38.23 -31.24 -8.46
N GLN A 600 39.35 -31.76 -8.95
CA GLN A 600 40.63 -31.04 -9.08
C GLN A 600 40.77 -30.23 -10.39
N GLN A 601 39.67 -29.84 -11.05
CA GLN A 601 39.74 -29.04 -12.27
C GLN A 601 40.11 -27.55 -11.99
N PRO A 602 40.96 -26.91 -12.81
CA PRO A 602 41.33 -25.52 -12.63
C PRO A 602 40.14 -24.60 -12.90
N TYR A 603 39.87 -23.73 -11.94
CA TYR A 603 38.89 -22.65 -12.03
C TYR A 603 39.17 -21.79 -13.29
N LEU A 604 38.24 -21.76 -14.25
CA LEU A 604 38.43 -21.08 -15.55
C LEU A 604 38.59 -19.55 -15.42
N MET A 605 37.98 -18.97 -14.38
CA MET A 605 37.98 -17.54 -14.07
C MET A 605 38.80 -17.22 -12.81
N SER A 606 39.68 -18.13 -12.38
CA SER A 606 40.62 -17.86 -11.26
C SER A 606 41.94 -17.26 -11.70
N THR A 607 42.11 -16.90 -12.97
CA THR A 607 43.40 -16.39 -13.47
C THR A 607 43.34 -14.93 -13.86
N LEU A 608 42.17 -14.37 -14.17
CA LEU A 608 42.02 -12.94 -14.50
C LEU A 608 41.60 -12.10 -13.29
N LEU A 609 40.55 -12.49 -12.55
CA LEU A 609 40.10 -11.74 -11.37
C LEU A 609 40.97 -11.99 -10.12
N ILE A 610 41.64 -13.14 -10.03
CA ILE A 610 42.46 -13.52 -8.86
C ILE A 610 43.93 -13.08 -9.01
N ARG A 611 44.38 -12.72 -10.22
CA ARG A 611 45.72 -12.14 -10.42
C ARG A 611 45.80 -10.65 -10.03
N ILE A 612 44.67 -9.95 -9.98
CA ILE A 612 44.62 -8.50 -9.75
C ILE A 612 44.50 -8.14 -8.25
N LEU A 613 44.18 -9.10 -7.37
CA LEU A 613 43.99 -8.86 -5.93
C LEU A 613 44.89 -9.80 -5.09
N PRO A 614 45.70 -9.27 -4.14
CA PRO A 614 46.61 -10.10 -3.36
C PRO A 614 45.82 -11.10 -2.50
N GLY A 615 46.30 -12.34 -2.39
CA GLY A 615 45.89 -13.33 -1.37
C GLY A 615 44.41 -13.76 -1.32
N LYS A 616 44.12 -15.05 -1.53
CA LYS A 616 42.77 -15.66 -1.38
C LYS A 616 42.06 -15.36 -0.05
N ARG A 617 42.80 -15.04 1.02
CA ARG A 617 42.26 -14.60 2.32
C ARG A 617 41.85 -13.13 2.32
N LEU A 618 42.58 -12.28 1.60
CA LEU A 618 42.31 -10.85 1.53
C LEU A 618 40.96 -10.57 0.86
N ILE A 619 40.60 -11.26 -0.23
CA ILE A 619 39.28 -11.10 -0.88
C ILE A 619 38.12 -11.45 0.07
N TRP A 620 38.29 -12.51 0.87
CA TRP A 620 37.30 -12.90 1.87
C TRP A 620 37.20 -11.88 3.01
N ILE A 621 38.35 -11.39 3.47
CA ILE A 621 38.42 -10.36 4.50
C ILE A 621 37.85 -9.04 3.98
N THR A 622 38.17 -8.61 2.76
CA THR A 622 37.65 -7.37 2.16
C THR A 622 36.16 -7.46 1.87
N TRP A 623 35.65 -8.62 1.44
CA TRP A 623 34.20 -8.81 1.30
C TRP A 623 33.50 -8.80 2.65
N LEU A 624 34.02 -9.54 3.63
CA LEU A 624 33.42 -9.57 4.97
C LEU A 624 33.48 -8.18 5.61
N MET A 625 34.61 -7.48 5.51
CA MET A 625 34.76 -6.08 5.94
C MET A 625 33.84 -5.17 5.14
N GLY A 626 33.62 -5.42 3.84
CA GLY A 626 32.70 -4.65 3.00
C GLY A 626 31.24 -4.88 3.37
N VAL A 627 30.83 -6.11 3.69
CA VAL A 627 29.48 -6.42 4.18
C VAL A 627 29.31 -5.90 5.60
N VAL A 628 30.29 -6.05 6.47
CA VAL A 628 30.26 -5.47 7.82
C VAL A 628 30.24 -3.95 7.74
N ALA A 629 31.02 -3.32 6.86
CA ALA A 629 30.99 -1.88 6.62
C ALA A 629 29.67 -1.44 5.99
N LEU A 630 29.05 -2.23 5.12
CA LEU A 630 27.73 -1.95 4.54
C LEU A 630 26.64 -2.08 5.61
N LEU A 631 26.64 -3.15 6.40
CA LEU A 631 25.72 -3.35 7.51
C LEU A 631 25.92 -2.28 8.57
N ALA A 632 27.16 -1.92 8.87
CA ALA A 632 27.51 -0.83 9.77
C ALA A 632 27.14 0.52 9.15
N ALA A 633 27.29 0.76 7.86
CA ALA A 633 26.88 2.01 7.21
C ALA A 633 25.36 2.14 7.14
N VAL A 634 24.65 1.05 6.86
CA VAL A 634 23.18 0.99 6.89
C VAL A 634 22.69 1.16 8.32
N TRP A 635 23.34 0.52 9.29
CA TRP A 635 23.06 0.71 10.71
C TRP A 635 23.38 2.13 11.15
N LEU A 636 24.54 2.70 10.85
CA LEU A 636 24.92 4.09 11.15
C LEU A 636 24.10 5.14 10.37
N LYS A 637 23.49 4.77 9.24
CA LYS A 637 22.61 5.67 8.49
C LYS A 637 21.17 5.59 9.00
N ASN A 638 20.72 4.43 9.44
CA ASN A 638 19.36 4.21 9.95
C ASN A 638 19.23 4.42 11.46
N SER A 639 20.29 4.16 12.21
CA SER A 639 20.52 4.62 13.56
C SER A 639 21.20 5.96 13.38
N GLU A 640 20.49 7.08 13.54
CA GLU A 640 21.18 8.37 13.68
C GLU A 640 22.20 8.18 14.81
N PRO A 641 23.52 8.07 14.55
CA PRO A 641 24.39 7.33 15.47
C PRO A 641 24.52 8.02 16.83
N PHE A 642 24.15 9.29 16.88
CA PHE A 642 24.09 10.10 18.08
C PHE A 642 23.03 11.18 17.81
N PRO A 643 21.74 10.92 18.12
CA PRO A 643 20.69 11.89 17.85
C PRO A 643 21.00 13.24 18.49
N GLN A 644 21.79 13.29 19.58
CA GLN A 644 22.19 14.53 20.25
C GLN A 644 23.57 15.10 19.86
N LYS A 645 24.22 14.65 18.77
CA LYS A 645 25.61 15.09 18.47
C LYS A 645 25.71 16.43 17.77
N THR A 646 24.73 16.81 16.96
CA THR A 646 24.65 18.14 16.34
C THR A 646 23.29 18.77 16.64
N PRO A 647 23.17 20.11 16.61
CA PRO A 647 21.88 20.75 16.79
C PRO A 647 20.83 20.25 15.78
N GLU A 648 21.27 20.01 14.54
CA GLU A 648 20.42 19.47 13.49
C GLU A 648 19.96 18.05 13.78
N SER A 649 20.85 17.14 14.19
CA SER A 649 20.44 15.77 14.52
C SER A 649 19.48 15.75 15.71
N THR A 650 19.69 16.61 16.73
CA THR A 650 18.82 16.63 17.91
C THR A 650 17.40 17.01 17.53
N LEU A 651 17.26 18.06 16.72
CA LEU A 651 15.96 18.53 16.25
C LEU A 651 15.29 17.51 15.33
N LYS A 652 16.05 16.88 14.41
CA LYS A 652 15.49 15.84 13.55
C LYS A 652 14.99 14.64 14.34
N ALA A 653 15.79 14.16 15.30
CA ALA A 653 15.42 13.04 16.15
C ALA A 653 14.21 13.36 17.03
N TYR A 654 14.12 14.58 17.57
CA TYR A 654 12.97 15.07 18.31
C TYR A 654 11.68 15.07 17.48
N TYR A 655 11.69 15.70 16.30
CA TYR A 655 10.51 15.76 15.44
C TYR A 655 10.12 14.40 14.86
N ASN A 656 11.09 13.52 14.60
CA ASN A 656 10.82 12.14 14.21
C ASN A 656 10.11 11.36 15.33
N ALA A 657 10.60 11.46 16.57
CA ALA A 657 9.93 10.84 17.72
C ALA A 657 8.51 11.40 17.94
N LEU A 658 8.33 12.71 17.72
CA LEU A 658 7.02 13.36 17.83
C LEU A 658 6.03 12.86 16.75
N ASP A 659 6.45 12.77 15.50
CA ASP A 659 5.64 12.29 14.36
C ASP A 659 5.20 10.82 14.52
N PHE A 660 6.05 9.98 15.14
CA PHE A 660 5.71 8.60 15.52
C PHE A 660 5.00 8.47 16.87
N LYS A 661 4.71 9.58 17.56
CA LYS A 661 4.06 9.63 18.89
C LYS A 661 4.85 8.91 19.99
N TYR A 662 6.18 8.84 19.87
CA TYR A 662 7.09 8.33 20.89
C TYR A 662 7.44 9.44 21.88
N PHE A 663 6.44 9.91 22.64
CA PHE A 663 6.56 11.11 23.48
C PHE A 663 7.67 11.03 24.52
N ARG A 664 7.94 9.85 25.09
CA ARG A 664 9.04 9.66 26.05
C ARG A 664 10.40 9.80 25.39
N GLU A 665 10.56 9.34 24.15
CA GLU A 665 11.79 9.55 23.38
C GLU A 665 11.96 11.01 23.00
N ALA A 666 10.87 11.67 22.56
CA ALA A 666 10.87 13.09 22.25
C ALA A 666 11.26 13.94 23.47
N TYR A 667 10.72 13.63 24.65
CA TYR A 667 11.05 14.27 25.92
C TYR A 667 12.54 14.15 26.27
N ASN A 668 13.17 13.00 26.02
CA ASN A 668 14.58 12.76 26.35
C ASN A 668 15.57 13.65 25.56
N TYR A 669 15.10 14.43 24.57
CA TYR A 669 15.91 15.42 23.86
C TYR A 669 15.91 16.81 24.52
N PHE A 670 15.03 17.07 25.47
CA PHE A 670 15.03 18.30 26.26
C PHE A 670 16.06 18.25 27.39
N GLU A 671 16.59 19.43 27.76
CA GLU A 671 17.36 19.56 29.00
C GLU A 671 16.48 19.10 30.19
N PRO A 672 17.01 18.35 31.19
CA PRO A 672 16.24 17.85 32.33
C PRO A 672 15.89 18.95 33.34
N THR A 673 15.29 20.04 32.87
CA THR A 673 14.76 21.17 33.65
C THR A 673 13.25 21.10 33.80
N MET A 674 12.57 20.28 33.00
CA MET A 674 11.13 20.02 33.07
C MET A 674 10.85 18.53 33.29
N SER A 675 9.78 18.19 33.98
CA SER A 675 9.32 16.80 34.16
C SER A 675 8.63 16.25 32.89
N PHE A 676 8.55 14.93 32.77
CA PHE A 676 7.82 14.29 31.67
C PHE A 676 6.33 14.63 31.69
N ASP A 677 5.73 14.73 32.88
CA ASP A 677 4.31 15.06 33.03
C ASP A 677 4.04 16.51 32.60
N GLU A 678 4.92 17.46 32.94
CA GLU A 678 4.86 18.83 32.44
C GLU A 678 5.01 18.88 30.91
N TYR A 679 5.88 18.06 30.33
CA TYR A 679 6.05 17.98 28.87
C TYR A 679 4.79 17.47 28.17
N ILE A 680 4.20 16.38 28.68
CA ILE A 680 2.94 15.86 28.16
C ILE A 680 1.81 16.87 28.32
N LEU A 681 1.77 17.60 29.44
CA LEU A 681 0.78 18.65 29.66
C LEU A 681 0.96 19.82 28.69
N GLN A 682 2.18 20.26 28.42
CA GLN A 682 2.45 21.29 27.40
C GLN A 682 2.07 20.82 26.00
N LEU A 683 2.29 19.54 25.69
CA LEU A 683 1.90 18.94 24.42
C LEU A 683 0.38 18.84 24.28
N SER A 684 -0.32 18.42 25.34
CA SER A 684 -1.78 18.29 25.36
C SER A 684 -2.51 19.63 25.40
N VAL A 685 -1.80 20.73 25.69
CA VAL A 685 -2.35 22.08 25.63
C VAL A 685 -2.49 22.59 24.19
N ARG A 686 -1.83 21.97 23.21
CA ARG A 686 -1.94 22.33 21.79
C ARG A 686 -2.83 21.33 21.06
N ASP A 687 -4.06 21.73 20.76
CA ASP A 687 -4.95 21.03 19.83
C ASP A 687 -5.17 21.91 18.60
N GLY A 688 -5.51 21.30 17.46
CA GLY A 688 -5.66 22.02 16.21
C GLY A 688 -5.51 21.12 14.99
N LEU A 689 -5.79 21.68 13.81
CA LEU A 689 -5.66 20.99 12.53
C LEU A 689 -4.24 20.46 12.32
N VAL A 690 -3.22 21.27 12.61
CA VAL A 690 -1.82 20.86 12.44
C VAL A 690 -1.37 19.91 13.56
N ALA A 691 -1.79 20.14 14.81
CA ALA A 691 -1.35 19.32 15.94
C ALA A 691 -1.96 17.90 15.92
N SER A 692 -3.24 17.78 15.55
CA SER A 692 -4.01 16.54 15.74
C SER A 692 -4.33 15.79 14.45
N TYR A 693 -4.37 16.49 13.30
CA TYR A 693 -4.84 15.95 12.02
C TYR A 693 -3.83 16.09 10.89
N SER A 694 -2.54 16.19 11.21
CA SER A 694 -1.50 16.32 10.19
C SER A 694 -0.55 15.13 10.13
N LYS A 695 0.21 15.08 9.03
CA LYS A 695 1.39 14.24 8.87
C LYS A 695 2.56 15.13 8.48
N LEU A 696 3.72 14.95 9.12
CA LEU A 696 4.94 15.63 8.72
C LEU A 696 5.40 15.08 7.37
N ASP A 697 5.45 15.93 6.34
CA ASP A 697 5.92 15.60 4.99
C ASP A 697 7.42 15.80 4.85
N SER A 698 7.91 16.98 5.26
CA SER A 698 9.34 17.28 5.26
C SER A 698 9.72 18.29 6.35
N MET A 699 11.00 18.31 6.71
CA MET A 699 11.55 19.29 7.63
C MET A 699 12.94 19.73 7.20
N ALA A 700 13.26 21.01 7.42
CA ALA A 700 14.58 21.58 7.24
C ALA A 700 14.99 22.32 8.51
N VAL A 701 16.22 22.07 8.97
CA VAL A 701 16.79 22.77 10.12
C VAL A 701 17.77 23.82 9.60
N ARG A 702 17.55 25.08 9.94
CA ARG A 702 18.47 26.18 9.65
C ARG A 702 19.06 26.72 10.95
N VAL A 703 20.35 26.54 11.15
CA VAL A 703 21.08 27.15 12.26
C VAL A 703 21.29 28.63 11.94
N LYS A 704 20.67 29.53 12.72
CA LYS A 704 20.77 30.98 12.50
C LYS A 704 22.02 31.56 13.17
N GLU A 705 22.26 31.15 14.41
CA GLU A 705 23.28 31.78 15.25
C GLU A 705 23.88 30.76 16.21
N ARG A 706 25.21 30.80 16.39
CA ARG A 706 25.95 30.01 17.37
C ARG A 706 26.75 30.95 18.25
N ILE A 707 26.42 31.00 19.54
CA ILE A 707 27.14 31.79 20.55
C ILE A 707 27.65 30.82 21.61
N GLY A 708 28.96 30.54 21.59
CA GLY A 708 29.58 29.60 22.53
C GLY A 708 28.95 28.20 22.48
N ASN A 709 28.39 27.75 23.60
CA ASN A 709 27.69 26.46 23.74
C ASN A 709 26.19 26.54 23.46
N ARG A 710 25.66 27.67 22.99
CA ARG A 710 24.24 27.84 22.63
C ARG A 710 24.07 28.04 21.14
N VAL A 711 23.01 27.44 20.60
CA VAL A 711 22.63 27.55 19.19
C VAL A 711 21.16 27.94 19.09
N LYS A 712 20.87 28.94 18.26
CA LYS A 712 19.52 29.24 17.81
C LYS A 712 19.31 28.64 16.43
N ALA A 713 18.34 27.75 16.33
CA ALA A 713 17.94 27.12 15.08
C ALA A 713 16.48 27.41 14.78
N VAL A 714 16.12 27.46 13.51
CA VAL A 714 14.73 27.47 13.07
C VAL A 714 14.47 26.18 12.31
N VAL A 715 13.43 25.47 12.72
CA VAL A 715 12.96 24.27 12.04
C VAL A 715 11.75 24.66 11.21
N THR A 716 11.92 24.63 9.89
CA THR A 716 10.82 24.77 8.93
C THR A 716 10.23 23.38 8.70
N GLN A 717 9.03 23.14 9.20
CA GLN A 717 8.28 21.90 9.00
C GLN A 717 7.20 22.12 7.96
N LYS A 718 6.99 21.11 7.13
CA LYS A 718 5.95 21.05 6.13
C LYS A 718 4.99 19.93 6.52
N TYR A 719 3.76 20.31 6.88
CA TYR A 719 2.71 19.41 7.33
C TYR A 719 1.63 19.27 6.27
N VAL A 720 1.23 18.03 5.98
CA VAL A 720 0.06 17.74 5.15
C VAL A 720 -1.09 17.36 6.07
N THR A 721 -2.22 18.05 5.94
CA THR A 721 -3.47 17.78 6.65
C THR A 721 -4.49 17.19 5.65
N PRO A 722 -5.64 16.65 6.08
CA PRO A 722 -6.67 16.20 5.14
C PRO A 722 -7.31 17.35 4.34
N LEU A 723 -7.13 18.60 4.77
CA LEU A 723 -7.76 19.79 4.19
C LEU A 723 -6.76 20.61 3.36
N ASP A 724 -5.57 20.86 3.92
CA ASP A 724 -4.57 21.79 3.36
C ASP A 724 -3.13 21.41 3.78
N GLU A 725 -2.14 22.11 3.23
CA GLU A 725 -0.72 22.00 3.55
C GLU A 725 -0.24 23.25 4.32
N TYR A 726 0.51 23.03 5.39
CA TYR A 726 0.98 24.10 6.26
C TYR A 726 2.50 24.08 6.40
N ILE A 727 3.10 25.26 6.31
CA ILE A 727 4.51 25.47 6.62
C ILE A 727 4.59 26.15 7.99
N VAL A 728 5.20 25.46 8.95
CA VAL A 728 5.37 25.95 10.32
C VAL A 728 6.85 26.18 10.58
N GLU A 729 7.21 27.40 10.93
CA GLU A 729 8.57 27.73 11.35
C GLU A 729 8.63 27.80 12.88
N THR A 730 9.33 26.85 13.50
CA THR A 730 9.50 26.81 14.95
C THR A 730 10.93 27.22 15.32
N PRO A 731 11.12 28.33 16.05
CA PRO A 731 12.42 28.65 16.62
C PRO A 731 12.73 27.73 17.79
N HIS A 732 13.97 27.29 17.88
CA HIS A 732 14.51 26.47 18.97
C HIS A 732 15.82 27.06 19.47
N GLU A 733 16.01 27.00 20.78
CA GLU A 733 17.30 27.24 21.42
C GLU A 733 17.85 25.90 21.91
N LEU A 734 19.12 25.63 21.62
CA LEU A 734 19.80 24.41 22.02
C LEU A 734 21.07 24.74 22.80
N VAL A 735 21.40 23.90 23.77
CA VAL A 735 22.61 24.01 24.57
C VAL A 735 23.46 22.75 24.49
N GLU A 736 24.77 22.92 24.32
CA GLU A 736 25.74 21.84 24.35
C GLU A 736 26.23 21.60 25.79
N ARG A 737 26.04 20.37 26.29
CA ARG A 737 26.57 19.87 27.57
C ARG A 737 27.06 18.44 27.41
N ASP A 738 28.25 18.15 27.93
CA ASP A 738 28.88 16.81 27.89
C ASP A 738 28.94 16.20 26.48
N GLY A 739 29.18 17.05 25.47
CA GLY A 739 29.24 16.65 24.06
C GLY A 739 27.87 16.27 23.44
N LYS A 740 26.77 16.62 24.10
CA LYS A 740 25.39 16.44 23.64
C LYS A 740 24.65 17.77 23.54
N TRP A 741 23.84 17.92 22.51
CA TRP A 741 22.93 19.03 22.31
C TRP A 741 21.55 18.71 22.87
N TRP A 742 21.07 19.62 23.71
CA TRP A 742 19.78 19.54 24.39
C TRP A 742 18.88 20.67 23.90
N ILE A 743 17.59 20.37 23.71
CA ILE A 743 16.58 21.38 23.39
C ILE A 743 16.20 22.10 24.69
N MET A 744 16.22 23.43 24.66
CA MET A 744 15.73 24.24 25.77
C MET A 744 14.20 24.26 25.74
N PRO A 745 13.52 23.94 26.86
CA PRO A 745 12.07 24.10 26.95
C PRO A 745 11.67 25.55 26.65
N SER A 746 10.66 25.73 25.81
CA SER A 746 10.05 27.05 25.64
C SER A 746 9.21 27.40 26.86
N ALA A 747 9.10 28.69 27.20
CA ALA A 747 8.20 29.12 28.25
C ALA A 747 6.75 28.70 27.90
N PRO A 748 5.97 28.16 28.85
CA PRO A 748 4.58 27.82 28.59
C PRO A 748 3.78 29.09 28.27
N PRO A 749 2.75 29.00 27.42
CA PRO A 749 1.86 30.14 27.19
C PRO A 749 1.25 30.61 28.52
N ALA A 750 1.39 31.90 28.82
CA ALA A 750 1.06 32.47 30.14
C ALA A 750 -0.44 32.67 30.40
N ALA A 751 -1.31 32.43 29.40
CA ALA A 751 -2.73 32.70 29.53
C ALA A 751 -3.49 31.50 30.13
N THR A 752 -3.98 31.66 31.36
CA THR A 752 -4.98 30.78 32.01
C THR A 752 -6.40 31.26 31.67
N ALA A 753 -7.37 30.33 31.71
CA ALA A 753 -8.76 30.69 31.40
C ALA A 753 -9.25 31.63 32.50
N PRO A 754 -9.95 32.73 32.17
CA PRO A 754 -10.43 33.64 33.20
C PRO A 754 -11.31 32.93 34.22
N ASP A 755 -12.19 32.02 33.77
CA ASP A 755 -13.04 31.21 34.62
C ASP A 755 -12.74 29.72 34.50
N GLN A 756 -12.69 29.02 35.63
CA GLN A 756 -12.49 27.58 35.69
C GLN A 756 -13.74 26.78 35.27
N PHE A 757 -14.93 27.32 35.53
CA PHE A 757 -16.21 26.69 35.20
C PHE A 757 -17.01 27.61 34.29
N LEU A 758 -17.47 27.07 33.17
CA LEU A 758 -18.41 27.74 32.27
C LEU A 758 -19.71 26.95 32.24
N ILE A 759 -20.81 27.61 32.58
CA ILE A 759 -22.16 27.03 32.52
C ILE A 759 -22.90 27.75 31.42
N LYS A 760 -23.40 27.00 30.44
CA LYS A 760 -24.21 27.53 29.36
C LYS A 760 -25.45 26.66 29.16
N GLY A 761 -26.61 27.30 29.13
CA GLY A 761 -27.84 26.66 28.68
C GLY A 761 -27.78 26.46 27.17
N VAL A 762 -27.76 25.21 26.72
CA VAL A 762 -27.79 24.87 25.29
C VAL A 762 -29.15 24.26 24.94
N PRO A 763 -29.78 24.66 23.82
CA PRO A 763 -30.95 23.96 23.32
C PRO A 763 -30.52 22.56 22.86
N ALA A 764 -30.86 21.54 23.64
CA ALA A 764 -30.58 20.15 23.32
C ALA A 764 -31.70 19.58 22.44
N MET A 765 -31.36 19.18 21.22
CA MET A 765 -32.25 18.46 20.32
C MET A 765 -31.74 17.03 20.16
N ARG A 766 -32.66 16.06 20.20
CA ARG A 766 -32.34 14.65 19.95
C ARG A 766 -33.42 14.07 19.07
N ASN A 767 -33.02 13.50 17.95
CA ASN A 767 -33.94 12.71 17.14
C ASN A 767 -34.17 11.36 17.82
N GLN A 768 -35.40 11.09 18.25
CA GLN A 768 -35.77 9.80 18.87
C GLN A 768 -36.16 8.75 17.82
N GLY A 769 -36.33 9.15 16.55
CA GLY A 769 -36.89 8.31 15.50
C GLY A 769 -38.40 8.06 15.68
N LYS A 770 -39.08 7.73 14.59
CA LYS A 770 -40.49 7.31 14.60
C LYS A 770 -40.66 5.78 14.55
N ARG A 771 -39.55 5.03 14.49
CA ARG A 771 -39.55 3.60 14.22
C ARG A 771 -40.11 2.78 15.37
N THR A 772 -41.10 1.96 15.07
CA THR A 772 -41.65 0.96 15.99
C THR A 772 -40.89 -0.37 15.87
N VAL A 773 -40.89 -1.18 16.92
CA VAL A 773 -40.22 -2.49 16.91
C VAL A 773 -40.98 -3.44 15.98
N THR A 774 -40.50 -3.61 14.76
CA THR A 774 -41.08 -4.49 13.76
C THR A 774 -39.98 -5.23 13.00
N THR A 775 -40.36 -6.29 12.27
CA THR A 775 -39.47 -6.98 11.34
C THR A 775 -39.42 -6.32 9.96
N ALA A 776 -40.21 -5.27 9.74
CA ALA A 776 -40.25 -4.55 8.47
C ALA A 776 -38.99 -3.70 8.27
N THR A 777 -38.59 -3.56 7.01
CA THR A 777 -37.62 -2.55 6.60
C THR A 777 -38.18 -1.15 6.84
N THR A 778 -37.32 -0.14 6.99
CA THR A 778 -37.70 1.26 7.20
C THR A 778 -38.88 1.66 6.30
N LEU A 779 -40.02 1.95 6.94
CA LEU A 779 -41.26 2.38 6.28
C LEU A 779 -41.21 3.88 6.03
N HIS A 780 -42.11 4.39 5.18
CA HIS A 780 -42.19 5.82 4.91
C HIS A 780 -42.46 6.63 6.19
N GLU A 781 -43.29 6.11 7.10
CA GLU A 781 -43.61 6.72 8.39
C GLU A 781 -42.42 6.74 9.39
N ASP A 782 -41.42 5.87 9.20
CA ASP A 782 -40.20 5.85 10.01
C ASP A 782 -39.25 7.00 9.62
N ILE A 783 -39.42 7.57 8.42
CA ILE A 783 -38.59 8.63 7.87
C ILE A 783 -39.16 9.97 8.33
N MET A 784 -38.30 10.83 8.91
CA MET A 784 -38.71 12.18 9.27
C MET A 784 -38.92 13.04 8.03
N ASP A 785 -39.85 13.98 8.14
CA ASP A 785 -40.04 15.00 7.12
C ASP A 785 -38.74 15.80 6.95
N ARG A 786 -38.43 16.13 5.70
CA ARG A 786 -37.21 16.86 5.36
C ARG A 786 -37.38 18.34 5.72
N PRO A 787 -36.37 18.98 6.33
CA PRO A 787 -36.44 20.40 6.63
C PRO A 787 -36.72 21.24 5.38
N GLU A 788 -37.58 22.24 5.52
CA GLU A 788 -37.81 23.25 4.48
C GLU A 788 -36.62 24.22 4.38
N MET A 789 -36.14 24.42 3.15
CA MET A 789 -35.05 25.35 2.85
C MET A 789 -35.49 26.33 1.76
N TYR A 790 -34.79 27.46 1.64
CA TYR A 790 -35.05 28.45 0.61
C TYR A 790 -33.74 29.04 0.06
N ILE A 791 -33.47 28.88 -1.24
CA ILE A 791 -32.31 29.51 -1.90
C ILE A 791 -32.66 30.98 -2.14
N LEU A 792 -31.97 31.89 -1.46
CA LEU A 792 -32.23 33.33 -1.52
C LEU A 792 -31.73 33.93 -2.84
N SER A 793 -30.53 33.55 -3.23
CA SER A 793 -29.88 33.99 -4.46
C SER A 793 -28.89 32.93 -4.92
N ALA A 794 -28.69 32.83 -6.24
CA ALA A 794 -27.56 32.10 -6.80
C ALA A 794 -27.21 32.66 -8.18
N SER A 795 -25.95 32.60 -8.56
CA SER A 795 -25.45 33.06 -9.86
C SER A 795 -24.37 32.13 -10.40
N LEU A 796 -24.38 31.92 -11.71
CA LEU A 796 -23.26 31.33 -12.44
C LEU A 796 -22.27 32.44 -12.76
N VAL A 797 -21.07 32.31 -12.21
CA VAL A 797 -19.97 33.24 -12.41
C VAL A 797 -18.79 32.54 -13.07
N ARG A 798 -18.02 33.29 -13.84
CA ARG A 798 -16.72 32.90 -14.36
C ARG A 798 -15.67 33.75 -13.66
N PHE A 799 -14.72 33.08 -13.02
CA PHE A 799 -13.53 33.72 -12.47
C PHE A 799 -12.33 33.19 -13.25
N GLN A 800 -11.61 34.05 -13.97
CA GLN A 800 -10.53 33.61 -14.87
C GLN A 800 -11.04 32.54 -15.87
N ASP A 801 -10.55 31.29 -15.78
CA ASP A 801 -10.97 30.17 -16.63
C ASP A 801 -11.88 29.14 -15.93
N ARG A 802 -12.35 29.43 -14.71
CA ARG A 802 -13.25 28.54 -13.96
C ARG A 802 -14.69 29.04 -13.94
N TYR A 803 -15.62 28.11 -14.15
CA TYR A 803 -17.05 28.31 -13.92
C TYR A 803 -17.39 27.87 -12.50
N VAL A 804 -18.21 28.66 -11.82
CA VAL A 804 -18.56 28.46 -10.40
C VAL A 804 -20.00 28.92 -10.19
N VAL A 805 -20.73 28.26 -9.29
CA VAL A 805 -22.05 28.72 -8.84
C VAL A 805 -21.93 29.22 -7.40
N VAL A 806 -22.31 30.48 -7.16
CA VAL A 806 -22.27 31.13 -5.83
C VAL A 806 -23.68 31.53 -5.43
N GLY A 807 -24.06 31.38 -4.16
CA GLY A 807 -25.40 31.73 -3.68
C GLY A 807 -25.55 31.76 -2.16
N GLU A 808 -26.78 31.97 -1.71
CA GLU A 808 -27.19 31.98 -0.31
C GLU A 808 -28.38 31.04 -0.10
N LEU A 809 -28.40 30.33 1.03
CA LEU A 809 -29.46 29.41 1.42
C LEU A 809 -29.92 29.71 2.85
N GLN A 810 -31.23 29.76 3.07
CA GLN A 810 -31.84 29.90 4.39
C GLN A 810 -32.54 28.61 4.81
N ASN A 811 -32.38 28.20 6.06
CA ASN A 811 -33.26 27.21 6.68
C ASN A 811 -34.55 27.91 7.13
N THR A 812 -35.67 27.64 6.45
CA THR A 812 -36.97 28.24 6.79
C THR A 812 -37.76 27.44 7.81
N ASP A 813 -37.27 26.25 8.15
CA ASP A 813 -37.85 25.34 9.13
C ASP A 813 -37.48 25.72 10.58
N TYR A 814 -38.12 25.06 11.54
CA TYR A 814 -37.87 25.19 12.98
C TYR A 814 -36.89 24.14 13.51
N VAL A 815 -36.45 23.20 12.68
CA VAL A 815 -35.44 22.18 13.02
C VAL A 815 -34.11 22.44 12.31
N PRO A 816 -32.97 22.11 12.92
CA PRO A 816 -31.67 22.16 12.25
C PRO A 816 -31.63 21.20 11.06
N ALA A 817 -30.97 21.63 9.99
CA ALA A 817 -30.84 20.88 8.75
C ALA A 817 -29.38 20.51 8.47
N HIS A 818 -29.15 19.31 7.97
CA HIS A 818 -27.92 18.92 7.29
C HIS A 818 -28.19 18.98 5.79
N VAL A 819 -27.44 19.82 5.08
CA VAL A 819 -27.73 20.22 3.72
C VAL A 819 -26.63 19.76 2.76
N THR A 820 -27.06 19.18 1.64
CA THR A 820 -26.24 18.99 0.45
C THR A 820 -26.72 19.96 -0.63
N ILE A 821 -25.81 20.84 -1.08
CA ILE A 821 -26.09 21.81 -2.14
C ILE A 821 -25.38 21.32 -3.40
N GLU A 822 -26.17 20.96 -4.41
CA GLU A 822 -25.68 20.49 -5.71
C GLU A 822 -25.92 21.57 -6.76
N ALA A 823 -24.93 21.82 -7.62
CA ALA A 823 -25.10 22.66 -8.80
C ALA A 823 -24.83 21.87 -10.08
N GLN A 824 -25.74 22.02 -11.05
CA GLN A 824 -25.67 21.38 -12.35
C GLN A 824 -25.48 22.43 -13.44
N LEU A 825 -24.50 22.25 -14.33
CA LEU A 825 -24.25 23.16 -15.44
C LEU A 825 -24.81 22.61 -16.75
N PHE A 826 -25.32 23.51 -17.59
CA PHE A 826 -25.93 23.15 -18.88
C PHE A 826 -25.43 24.03 -20.03
N ASP A 827 -25.43 23.46 -21.23
CA ASP A 827 -25.13 24.17 -22.47
C ASP A 827 -26.35 24.90 -23.05
N ARG A 828 -26.15 25.63 -24.17
CA ARG A 828 -27.21 26.37 -24.87
C ARG A 828 -28.37 25.50 -25.38
N ARG A 829 -28.18 24.19 -25.50
CA ARG A 829 -29.21 23.23 -25.93
C ARG A 829 -29.89 22.54 -24.75
N GLY A 830 -29.60 22.96 -23.52
CA GLY A 830 -30.17 22.38 -22.30
C GLY A 830 -29.58 21.01 -21.94
N ARG A 831 -28.43 20.63 -22.49
CA ARG A 831 -27.76 19.37 -22.10
C ARG A 831 -26.91 19.59 -20.87
N MET A 832 -27.03 18.70 -19.89
CA MET A 832 -26.20 18.72 -18.69
C MET A 832 -24.74 18.44 -19.05
N LEU A 833 -23.83 19.26 -18.55
CA LEU A 833 -22.40 19.14 -18.75
C LEU A 833 -21.74 18.41 -17.57
N VAL A 834 -22.06 18.82 -16.35
CA VAL A 834 -21.44 18.32 -15.12
C VAL A 834 -22.33 18.64 -13.90
N SER A 835 -22.20 17.86 -12.81
CA SER A 835 -22.84 18.10 -11.52
C SER A 835 -21.86 17.89 -10.36
N TYR A 836 -21.77 18.86 -9.45
CA TYR A 836 -20.90 18.83 -8.26
C TYR A 836 -21.67 19.31 -7.04
N ASN A 837 -21.26 18.83 -5.86
CA ASN A 837 -21.74 19.32 -4.58
C ASN A 837 -20.81 20.41 -4.03
N ALA A 838 -21.38 21.35 -3.28
CA ALA A 838 -20.61 22.24 -2.43
C ALA A 838 -19.76 21.41 -1.45
N LYS A 839 -18.51 21.83 -1.29
CA LYS A 839 -17.50 21.17 -0.45
C LYS A 839 -17.17 22.08 0.72
N TYR A 840 -15.98 22.66 0.75
CA TYR A 840 -15.52 23.49 1.87
C TYR A 840 -16.13 24.89 1.90
N THR A 841 -16.67 25.39 0.80
CA THR A 841 -17.20 26.76 0.71
C THR A 841 -18.67 26.87 1.08
N THR A 842 -19.10 26.15 2.11
CA THR A 842 -20.42 26.27 2.73
C THR A 842 -20.36 25.69 4.14
N SER A 843 -21.30 26.06 5.00
CA SER A 843 -21.64 25.24 6.16
C SER A 843 -22.64 24.18 5.73
N HIS A 844 -22.42 22.91 6.09
CA HIS A 844 -23.39 21.84 5.78
C HIS A 844 -24.46 21.69 6.85
N LYS A 845 -24.22 22.18 8.07
CA LYS A 845 -25.19 22.17 9.17
C LYS A 845 -25.79 23.58 9.25
N VAL A 846 -27.11 23.70 9.17
CA VAL A 846 -27.82 24.98 9.13
C VAL A 846 -28.88 25.02 10.23
N LEU A 847 -28.71 25.91 11.20
CA LEU A 847 -29.66 26.13 12.28
C LEU A 847 -30.96 26.75 11.76
N PRO A 848 -32.07 26.64 12.50
CA PRO A 848 -33.33 27.29 12.14
C PRO A 848 -33.12 28.79 11.87
N LYS A 849 -33.65 29.28 10.74
CA LYS A 849 -33.55 30.68 10.26
C LYS A 849 -32.14 31.16 9.88
N GLU A 850 -31.10 30.35 10.08
CA GLU A 850 -29.73 30.68 9.70
C GLU A 850 -29.64 30.81 8.17
N ILE A 851 -28.93 31.83 7.71
CA ILE A 851 -28.57 32.05 6.31
C ILE A 851 -27.10 31.66 6.15
N ILE A 852 -26.82 30.80 5.19
CA ILE A 852 -25.47 30.36 4.89
C ILE A 852 -25.10 30.74 3.44
N PRO A 853 -23.88 31.26 3.22
CA PRO A 853 -23.35 31.41 1.88
C PRO A 853 -22.83 30.07 1.36
N PHE A 854 -22.90 29.85 0.05
CA PHE A 854 -22.32 28.68 -0.59
C PHE A 854 -21.63 29.02 -1.91
N ARG A 855 -20.60 28.22 -2.23
CA ARG A 855 -19.98 28.15 -3.56
C ARG A 855 -19.82 26.69 -3.98
N VAL A 856 -20.18 26.39 -5.23
CA VAL A 856 -19.96 25.08 -5.87
C VAL A 856 -18.93 25.26 -6.97
N ASP A 857 -17.81 24.57 -6.79
CA ASP A 857 -16.70 24.55 -7.72
C ASP A 857 -16.74 23.31 -8.62
N PHE A 858 -16.31 23.45 -9.88
CA PHE A 858 -16.31 22.39 -10.88
C PHE A 858 -14.87 22.05 -11.32
N GLU A 859 -14.34 20.94 -10.82
CA GLU A 859 -12.93 20.54 -11.00
C GLU A 859 -12.79 19.35 -11.95
N GLU A 860 -11.80 19.40 -12.86
CA GLU A 860 -11.39 18.19 -13.60
C GLU A 860 -10.58 17.26 -12.69
N THR A 861 -10.48 15.99 -13.05
CA THR A 861 -9.48 15.10 -12.45
C THR A 861 -8.09 15.66 -12.80
N ALA A 862 -7.41 16.24 -11.81
CA ALA A 862 -6.03 16.69 -11.97
C ALA A 862 -5.09 15.53 -12.35
N TRP A 863 -4.04 15.80 -13.14
CA TRP A 863 -2.97 14.84 -13.48
C TRP A 863 -3.35 13.72 -14.45
N VAL A 864 -4.33 13.96 -15.32
CA VAL A 864 -4.76 12.99 -16.36
C VAL A 864 -3.91 13.09 -17.63
N LYS A 865 -3.16 14.18 -17.85
CA LYS A 865 -2.43 14.41 -19.11
C LYS A 865 -0.92 14.29 -18.92
N GLU A 866 -0.23 13.71 -19.91
CA GLU A 866 1.25 13.63 -19.96
C GLU A 866 1.92 15.01 -19.90
N ASP A 867 1.19 16.06 -20.28
CA ASP A 867 1.65 17.45 -20.34
C ASP A 867 1.49 18.23 -19.01
N ASP A 868 0.87 17.63 -17.99
CA ASP A 868 0.69 18.27 -16.69
C ASP A 868 2.07 18.48 -16.04
N LYS A 869 2.51 19.74 -16.00
CA LYS A 869 3.88 20.12 -15.65
C LYS A 869 4.21 19.65 -14.23
N ASN A 870 5.16 18.71 -14.16
CA ASN A 870 5.96 18.37 -13.00
C ASN A 870 5.18 17.80 -11.78
N PRO A 871 4.98 16.47 -11.68
CA PRO A 871 4.19 15.80 -10.64
C PRO A 871 4.77 15.87 -9.20
N GLY A 872 5.78 16.71 -8.94
CA GLY A 872 6.48 16.83 -7.66
C GLY A 872 6.20 18.11 -6.87
N GLN A 873 5.49 19.10 -7.43
CA GLN A 873 5.14 20.34 -6.74
C GLN A 873 3.67 20.64 -7.01
N PHE A 874 2.81 20.22 -6.09
CA PHE A 874 1.41 20.64 -6.07
C PHE A 874 1.28 21.91 -5.22
N ASN A 875 0.41 22.83 -5.63
CA ASN A 875 -0.04 23.96 -4.82
C ASN A 875 -1.50 23.71 -4.36
N PRO A 876 -1.81 23.68 -3.05
CA PRO A 876 -3.18 23.52 -2.50
C PRO A 876 -4.22 24.49 -3.01
N ASN A 877 -3.76 25.63 -3.48
CA ASN A 877 -4.61 26.66 -4.06
C ASN A 877 -4.77 26.51 -5.59
N GLU A 878 -4.14 25.51 -6.21
CA GLU A 878 -4.18 25.28 -7.65
C GLU A 878 -5.43 24.51 -8.05
N PHE A 879 -6.38 25.24 -8.60
CA PHE A 879 -7.63 24.71 -9.14
C PHE A 879 -7.42 24.16 -10.56
N THR A 880 -7.71 22.87 -10.79
CA THR A 880 -7.73 22.31 -12.14
C THR A 880 -9.08 22.58 -12.78
N ALA A 881 -9.14 23.65 -13.59
CA ALA A 881 -10.38 24.06 -14.25
C ALA A 881 -10.93 22.94 -15.16
N PHE A 882 -12.22 22.64 -15.00
CA PHE A 882 -12.91 21.66 -15.84
C PHE A 882 -12.86 22.07 -17.31
N LYS A 883 -12.26 21.24 -18.17
CA LYS A 883 -12.24 21.48 -19.61
C LYS A 883 -13.59 21.15 -20.24
N PHE A 884 -14.38 22.19 -20.49
CA PHE A 884 -15.65 22.05 -21.18
C PHE A 884 -15.46 22.02 -22.70
N GLU A 885 -15.94 20.96 -23.36
CA GLU A 885 -16.07 20.95 -24.83
C GLU A 885 -17.06 22.02 -25.33
N ARG A 886 -18.02 22.40 -24.48
CA ARG A 886 -19.10 23.35 -24.78
C ARG A 886 -19.25 24.32 -23.61
N LYS A 887 -19.33 25.61 -23.89
CA LYS A 887 -19.46 26.65 -22.85
C LYS A 887 -20.76 26.46 -22.04
N PRO A 888 -20.66 26.36 -20.70
CA PRO A 888 -21.81 26.50 -19.81
C PRO A 888 -22.46 27.87 -19.99
N VAL A 889 -23.79 27.89 -20.05
CA VAL A 889 -24.58 29.14 -20.16
C VAL A 889 -25.69 29.24 -19.13
N THR A 890 -26.08 28.11 -18.54
CA THR A 890 -27.12 28.09 -17.53
C THR A 890 -26.86 27.01 -16.49
N PHE A 891 -27.53 27.11 -15.34
CA PHE A 891 -27.34 26.24 -14.21
C PHE A 891 -28.68 25.92 -13.51
N LYS A 892 -28.65 24.90 -12.65
CA LYS A 892 -29.70 24.59 -11.68
C LYS A 892 -29.04 24.31 -10.32
N VAL A 893 -29.73 24.66 -9.24
CA VAL A 893 -29.28 24.40 -7.87
C VAL A 893 -30.30 23.51 -7.17
N PHE A 894 -29.81 22.45 -6.54
CA PHE A 894 -30.60 21.54 -5.74
C PHE A 894 -30.10 21.58 -4.30
N ALA A 895 -30.94 22.05 -3.38
CA ALA A 895 -30.69 21.98 -1.94
C ALA A 895 -31.47 20.78 -1.38
N ARG A 896 -30.75 19.78 -0.89
CA ARG A 896 -31.33 18.60 -0.23
C ARG A 896 -31.04 18.70 1.26
N ALA A 897 -32.07 18.64 2.09
CA ALA A 897 -31.96 18.72 3.53
C ALA A 897 -32.49 17.47 4.23
N VAL A 898 -31.83 17.10 5.32
CA VAL A 898 -32.28 16.12 6.31
C VAL A 898 -32.14 16.73 7.70
N VAL A 899 -32.88 16.21 8.68
CA VAL A 899 -32.78 16.72 10.06
C VAL A 899 -31.40 16.45 10.62
N ALA A 900 -30.77 17.47 11.21
CA ALA A 900 -29.50 17.36 11.91
C ALA A 900 -29.69 17.41 13.42
N ASP A 901 -29.10 16.47 14.15
CA ASP A 901 -29.11 16.44 15.62
C ASP A 901 -27.71 16.37 16.24
N LYS A 902 -26.65 16.46 15.42
CA LYS A 902 -25.24 16.41 15.82
C LYS A 902 -24.42 17.50 15.15
N ASP A 903 -23.28 17.81 15.76
CA ASP A 903 -22.28 18.77 15.28
C ASP A 903 -22.87 20.19 15.03
N LEU A 904 -23.77 20.63 15.92
CA LEU A 904 -24.51 21.91 15.83
C LEU A 904 -23.87 23.06 16.63
N TYR A 905 -22.58 22.95 16.97
CA TYR A 905 -21.91 23.94 17.82
C TYR A 905 -21.76 25.30 17.12
N ARG A 906 -22.14 26.39 17.80
CA ARG A 906 -22.16 27.78 17.27
C ARG A 906 -21.62 28.83 18.23
N ASP A 907 -20.84 28.43 19.23
CA ASP A 907 -20.39 29.34 20.28
C ASP A 907 -19.10 30.10 19.95
N ALA A 908 -18.77 30.19 18.66
CA ALA A 908 -17.63 30.92 18.15
C ALA A 908 -18.09 32.26 17.57
N GLU A 909 -17.52 33.35 18.05
CA GLU A 909 -17.83 34.70 17.57
C GLU A 909 -16.61 35.32 16.89
N ILE A 910 -16.85 36.11 15.84
CA ILE A 910 -15.83 36.93 15.20
C ILE A 910 -15.90 38.34 15.78
N GLN A 911 -14.76 38.87 16.19
CA GLN A 911 -14.64 40.19 16.81
C GLN A 911 -13.42 40.93 16.25
N GLN A 912 -13.42 42.26 16.40
CA GLN A 912 -12.30 43.14 16.03
C GLN A 912 -11.85 42.99 14.55
N VAL A 913 -12.80 42.85 13.64
CA VAL A 913 -12.49 42.75 12.21
C VAL A 913 -12.07 44.10 11.68
N SER A 914 -10.93 44.15 11.00
CA SER A 914 -10.44 45.29 10.25
C SER A 914 -10.04 44.85 8.84
N VAL A 915 -10.32 45.70 7.87
CA VAL A 915 -9.90 45.50 6.47
C VAL A 915 -8.86 46.57 6.16
N SER A 916 -7.65 46.16 5.81
CA SER A 916 -6.59 47.09 5.44
C SER A 916 -6.73 47.61 4.01
N ASP A 917 -6.07 48.71 3.70
CA ASP A 917 -5.99 49.27 2.33
C ASP A 917 -5.37 48.28 1.31
N GLN A 918 -4.61 47.30 1.80
CA GLN A 918 -4.02 46.22 1.01
C GLN A 918 -4.98 45.03 0.79
N GLN A 919 -6.28 45.22 1.02
CA GLN A 919 -7.30 44.18 0.83
C GLN A 919 -7.06 42.94 1.72
N LEU A 920 -6.47 43.12 2.91
CA LEU A 920 -6.27 42.06 3.89
C LEU A 920 -7.25 42.26 5.05
N ALA A 921 -8.15 41.31 5.25
CA ALA A 921 -9.02 41.27 6.42
C ALA A 921 -8.32 40.57 7.59
N THR A 922 -8.30 41.20 8.77
CA THR A 922 -7.78 40.63 10.00
C THR A 922 -8.82 40.68 11.10
N GLY A 923 -8.87 39.69 11.98
CA GLY A 923 -9.82 39.66 13.09
C GLY A 923 -9.47 38.60 14.13
N GLN A 924 -10.36 38.42 15.12
CA GLN A 924 -10.22 37.42 16.17
C GLN A 924 -11.47 36.53 16.22
N ILE A 925 -11.27 35.23 16.37
CA ILE A 925 -12.32 34.28 16.78
C ILE A 925 -12.24 34.13 18.29
N SER A 926 -13.36 34.27 18.98
CA SER A 926 -13.48 34.01 20.42
C SER A 926 -14.43 32.85 20.66
N ASN A 927 -14.01 31.82 21.39
CA ASN A 927 -14.89 30.71 21.76
C ASN A 927 -15.53 31.00 23.12
N GLN A 928 -16.84 31.26 23.11
CA GLN A 928 -17.65 31.57 24.29
C GLN A 928 -18.39 30.34 24.84
N GLY A 929 -18.17 29.16 24.27
CA GLY A 929 -18.88 27.95 24.66
C GLY A 929 -18.04 27.02 25.53
N THR A 930 -18.58 25.83 25.75
CA THR A 930 -18.04 24.83 26.68
C THR A 930 -17.13 23.79 26.03
N LEU A 931 -17.07 23.73 24.69
CA LEU A 931 -16.31 22.74 23.94
C LEU A 931 -15.11 23.39 23.24
N GLU A 932 -14.01 22.66 23.09
CA GLU A 932 -12.86 23.09 22.29
C GLU A 932 -13.16 22.93 20.80
N ILE A 933 -12.95 24.00 20.03
CA ILE A 933 -13.10 23.97 18.58
C ILE A 933 -11.79 23.44 18.00
N SER A 934 -11.72 22.16 17.67
CA SER A 934 -10.50 21.53 17.16
C SER A 934 -10.09 22.04 15.78
N VAL A 935 -11.05 22.29 14.87
CA VAL A 935 -10.76 22.88 13.55
C VAL A 935 -11.76 24.00 13.25
N PRO A 936 -11.36 25.27 13.45
CA PRO A 936 -12.15 26.43 13.06
C PRO A 936 -12.05 26.67 11.56
N GLN A 937 -13.20 26.80 10.90
CA GLN A 937 -13.30 27.25 9.52
C GLN A 937 -13.95 28.63 9.48
N ILE A 938 -13.30 29.58 8.81
CA ILE A 938 -13.87 30.89 8.52
C ILE A 938 -14.38 30.86 7.08
N LEU A 939 -15.65 31.15 6.89
CA LEU A 939 -16.28 31.41 5.61
C LEU A 939 -16.35 32.92 5.42
N MET A 940 -15.89 33.40 4.26
CA MET A 940 -15.94 34.80 3.88
C MET A 940 -16.85 34.96 2.68
N ALA A 941 -17.99 35.63 2.87
CA ALA A 941 -18.91 35.95 1.79
C ALA A 941 -18.74 37.41 1.39
N THR A 942 -18.53 37.65 0.09
CA THR A 942 -18.38 39.00 -0.47
C THR A 942 -19.62 39.38 -1.25
N TYR A 943 -20.09 40.60 -1.06
CA TYR A 943 -21.33 41.14 -1.62
C TYR A 943 -21.05 42.42 -2.41
N ASP A 944 -21.87 42.68 -3.43
CA ASP A 944 -21.84 43.94 -4.17
C ASP A 944 -22.50 45.09 -3.38
N SER A 945 -22.45 46.30 -3.92
CA SER A 945 -23.11 47.47 -3.33
C SER A 945 -24.64 47.32 -3.22
N ALA A 946 -25.25 46.40 -3.97
CA ALA A 946 -26.66 46.04 -3.87
C ALA A 946 -26.90 44.84 -2.92
N GLN A 947 -25.90 44.47 -2.10
CA GLN A 947 -25.91 43.36 -1.16
C GLN A 947 -26.19 41.98 -1.79
N ARG A 948 -25.85 41.79 -3.07
CA ARG A 948 -25.92 40.49 -3.73
C ARG A 948 -24.59 39.77 -3.62
N ILE A 949 -24.63 38.48 -3.30
CA ILE A 949 -23.41 37.68 -3.15
C ILE A 949 -22.66 37.57 -4.49
N ILE A 950 -21.35 37.74 -4.43
CA ILE A 950 -20.44 37.68 -5.60
C ILE A 950 -19.53 36.47 -5.48
N TRP A 951 -18.96 36.25 -4.29
CA TRP A 951 -17.95 35.24 -4.06
C TRP A 951 -18.01 34.73 -2.63
N VAL A 952 -17.66 33.46 -2.45
CA VAL A 952 -17.48 32.84 -1.13
C VAL A 952 -16.10 32.23 -1.11
N ASP A 953 -15.37 32.47 -0.05
CA ASP A 953 -14.07 31.85 0.18
C ASP A 953 -13.99 31.27 1.58
N HIS A 954 -12.97 30.48 1.86
CA HIS A 954 -12.80 29.85 3.16
C HIS A 954 -11.34 29.82 3.62
N ARG A 955 -11.14 29.76 4.93
CA ARG A 955 -9.83 29.53 5.54
C ARG A 955 -9.97 28.64 6.77
N PHE A 956 -9.18 27.58 6.83
CA PHE A 956 -9.02 26.76 8.03
C PHE A 956 -7.90 27.33 8.91
N LEU A 957 -8.16 27.46 10.21
CA LEU A 957 -7.12 27.85 11.16
C LEU A 957 -6.26 26.65 11.57
N GLN A 958 -4.99 26.93 11.83
CA GLN A 958 -4.00 25.90 12.18
C GLN A 958 -4.22 25.35 13.59
N GLU A 959 -4.53 26.25 14.53
CA GLU A 959 -4.75 25.97 15.95
C GLU A 959 -6.25 25.90 16.24
N GLY A 960 -6.61 25.07 17.23
CA GLY A 960 -7.95 25.02 17.78
C GLY A 960 -8.23 26.21 18.71
N VAL A 961 -9.51 26.50 18.96
CA VAL A 961 -9.93 27.56 19.88
C VAL A 961 -10.59 26.94 21.11
N ARG A 962 -9.89 26.99 22.23
CA ARG A 962 -10.40 26.52 23.54
C ARG A 962 -11.49 27.44 24.10
N PRO A 963 -12.33 26.94 25.02
CA PRO A 963 -13.25 27.77 25.78
C PRO A 963 -12.56 29.00 26.39
N GLN A 964 -13.19 30.17 26.26
CA GLN A 964 -12.69 31.47 26.75
C GLN A 964 -11.33 31.88 26.19
N ARG A 965 -10.94 31.32 25.04
CA ARG A 965 -9.74 31.72 24.29
C ARG A 965 -10.11 32.41 22.99
N LYS A 966 -9.11 33.13 22.50
CA LYS A 966 -9.18 33.86 21.25
C LYS A 966 -8.06 33.41 20.35
N GLU A 967 -8.35 33.29 19.06
CA GLU A 967 -7.36 33.07 18.03
C GLU A 967 -7.49 34.12 16.93
N THR A 968 -6.36 34.60 16.43
CA THR A 968 -6.35 35.61 15.37
C THR A 968 -6.42 34.95 14.00
N PHE A 969 -7.04 35.64 13.04
CA PHE A 969 -7.00 35.25 11.65
C PHE A 969 -6.66 36.43 10.75
N ALA A 970 -6.12 36.11 9.58
CA ALA A 970 -5.95 37.03 8.47
C ALA A 970 -6.46 36.35 7.21
N MET A 971 -7.07 37.06 6.29
CA MET A 971 -7.56 36.51 5.02
C MET A 971 -7.50 37.59 3.93
N PRO A 972 -6.84 37.32 2.78
CA PRO A 972 -6.88 38.25 1.67
C PRO A 972 -8.29 38.29 1.07
N LEU A 973 -8.77 39.47 0.73
CA LEU A 973 -10.01 39.64 -0.03
C LEU A 973 -9.76 39.20 -1.49
N PRO A 974 -10.70 38.48 -2.11
CA PRO A 974 -10.56 38.03 -3.50
C PRO A 974 -10.51 39.22 -4.46
N ASP A 975 -9.72 39.10 -5.51
CA ASP A 975 -9.72 40.09 -6.60
C ASP A 975 -11.02 39.98 -7.41
N LEU A 976 -11.98 40.85 -7.11
CA LEU A 976 -13.31 40.83 -7.74
C LEU A 976 -13.29 41.36 -9.19
N GLN A 977 -12.21 41.99 -9.67
CA GLN A 977 -12.17 42.61 -11.00
C GLN A 977 -12.29 41.59 -12.14
N HIS A 978 -11.96 40.33 -11.87
CA HIS A 978 -11.95 39.24 -12.84
C HIS A 978 -13.17 38.30 -12.75
N ILE A 979 -14.19 38.66 -11.96
CA ILE A 979 -15.44 37.89 -11.88
C ILE A 979 -16.42 38.40 -12.95
N GLU A 980 -16.67 37.58 -13.97
CA GLU A 980 -17.71 37.79 -14.97
C GLU A 980 -18.99 37.04 -14.54
N ARG A 981 -20.10 37.75 -14.32
CA ARG A 981 -21.40 37.11 -14.06
C ARG A 981 -22.03 36.66 -15.38
N ILE A 982 -22.19 35.36 -15.56
CA ILE A 982 -22.74 34.78 -16.80
C ILE A 982 -24.28 34.75 -16.75
N GLN A 983 -24.84 34.30 -15.64
CA GLN A 983 -26.29 34.21 -15.45
C GLN A 983 -26.65 34.41 -13.97
N GLU A 984 -27.63 35.26 -13.71
CA GLU A 984 -28.32 35.35 -12.43
C GLU A 984 -29.47 34.32 -12.38
N GLY A 985 -29.54 33.56 -11.30
CA GLY A 985 -30.51 32.48 -11.14
C GLY A 985 -31.94 33.00 -10.94
N ARG A 986 -32.90 32.23 -11.46
CA ARG A 986 -34.34 32.45 -11.30
C ARG A 986 -34.94 31.36 -10.42
N SER A 987 -36.09 31.62 -9.78
CA SER A 987 -36.81 30.64 -8.95
C SER A 987 -37.04 29.30 -9.65
N SER A 988 -37.32 29.33 -10.96
CA SER A 988 -37.50 28.13 -11.81
C SER A 988 -36.27 27.22 -11.91
N GLN A 989 -35.09 27.68 -11.50
CA GLN A 989 -33.82 26.95 -11.51
C GLN A 989 -33.44 26.40 -10.13
N PHE A 990 -34.24 26.70 -9.10
CA PHE A 990 -33.97 26.37 -7.71
C PHE A 990 -34.92 25.27 -7.24
N PHE A 991 -34.33 24.20 -6.72
CA PHE A 991 -35.04 23.02 -6.27
C PHE A 991 -34.65 22.73 -4.82
N VAL A 992 -35.65 22.46 -3.99
CA VAL A 992 -35.47 22.10 -2.58
C VAL A 992 -36.13 20.75 -2.36
N ASN A 993 -35.40 19.79 -1.78
CA ASN A 993 -35.87 18.43 -1.52
C ASN A 993 -36.53 17.75 -2.75
N GLY A 994 -36.07 18.08 -3.96
CA GLY A 994 -36.56 17.52 -5.22
C GLY A 994 -37.76 18.23 -5.84
N LEU A 995 -38.32 19.27 -5.20
CA LEU A 995 -39.44 20.06 -5.70
C LEU A 995 -39.00 21.49 -6.07
N PRO A 996 -39.71 22.18 -6.97
CA PRO A 996 -39.49 23.61 -7.21
C PRO A 996 -39.64 24.39 -5.90
N GLN A 997 -38.71 25.31 -5.64
CA GLN A 997 -38.64 26.02 -4.38
C GLN A 997 -39.92 26.81 -4.02
N GLU A 998 -40.68 27.25 -5.02
CA GLU A 998 -41.96 27.97 -4.86
C GLU A 998 -43.02 27.16 -4.08
N THR A 999 -42.80 25.85 -3.92
CA THR A 999 -43.67 24.97 -3.11
C THR A 999 -43.48 25.16 -1.60
N PHE A 1000 -42.35 25.72 -1.17
CA PHE A 1000 -41.98 25.84 0.24
C PHE A 1000 -42.25 27.24 0.79
N ARG A 1001 -42.19 27.38 2.12
CA ARG A 1001 -42.42 28.67 2.78
C ARG A 1001 -41.43 29.73 2.27
N PRO A 1002 -41.91 30.97 2.03
CA PRO A 1002 -41.05 32.07 1.67
C PRO A 1002 -40.02 32.36 2.78
N PRO A 1003 -38.89 32.99 2.42
CA PRO A 1003 -37.81 33.25 3.36
C PRO A 1003 -38.24 34.30 4.40
N TYR A 1004 -37.59 34.28 5.56
CA TYR A 1004 -37.82 35.31 6.57
C TYR A 1004 -37.10 36.60 6.14
N THR A 1005 -37.87 37.63 5.76
CA THR A 1005 -37.39 38.88 5.16
C THR A 1005 -36.78 39.90 6.13
N ASN A 1006 -36.62 39.57 7.42
CA ASN A 1006 -36.24 40.51 8.48
C ASN A 1006 -34.85 40.28 9.08
N ALA A 1007 -33.90 39.68 8.35
CA ALA A 1007 -32.52 39.67 8.80
C ALA A 1007 -31.92 41.06 8.60
N ASP A 1008 -31.90 41.85 9.66
CA ASP A 1008 -31.09 43.06 9.76
C ASP A 1008 -29.63 42.67 9.43
N ARG A 1009 -29.16 42.99 8.21
CA ARG A 1009 -27.82 42.61 7.73
C ARG A 1009 -26.72 43.50 8.34
N SER A 1010 -26.84 43.80 9.63
CA SER A 1010 -25.90 44.60 10.42
C SER A 1010 -24.53 43.94 10.54
N GLU A 1011 -24.43 42.64 10.24
CA GLU A 1011 -23.19 41.86 10.18
C GLU A 1011 -22.32 42.16 8.94
N LEU A 1012 -22.83 42.90 7.95
CA LEU A 1012 -22.08 43.26 6.74
C LEU A 1012 -21.07 44.37 7.03
N ILE A 1013 -19.79 44.09 6.80
CA ILE A 1013 -18.70 45.04 6.95
C ILE A 1013 -18.46 45.74 5.61
N PRO A 1014 -18.47 47.09 5.55
CA PRO A 1014 -18.23 47.82 4.31
C PRO A 1014 -16.77 47.66 3.83
N THR A 1015 -16.60 47.57 2.52
CA THR A 1015 -15.29 47.53 1.82
C THR A 1015 -15.29 48.53 0.66
N LEU A 1016 -14.14 48.75 0.02
CA LEU A 1016 -14.01 49.65 -1.13
C LEU A 1016 -14.94 49.29 -2.31
N HIS A 1017 -15.34 48.02 -2.45
CA HIS A 1017 -16.09 47.51 -3.60
C HIS A 1017 -17.43 46.85 -3.24
N GLY A 1018 -17.92 47.02 -2.01
CA GLY A 1018 -19.18 46.43 -1.54
C GLY A 1018 -19.14 46.07 -0.06
N PHE A 1019 -19.52 44.85 0.29
CA PHE A 1019 -19.56 44.38 1.68
C PHE A 1019 -18.93 42.99 1.83
N VAL A 1020 -18.50 42.66 3.04
CA VAL A 1020 -18.01 41.33 3.41
C VAL A 1020 -18.67 40.85 4.70
N GLN A 1021 -18.97 39.56 4.78
CA GLN A 1021 -19.45 38.88 5.98
C GLN A 1021 -18.51 37.72 6.30
N PHE A 1022 -18.25 37.51 7.58
CA PHE A 1022 -17.49 36.35 8.06
C PHE A 1022 -18.38 35.47 8.93
N VAL A 1023 -18.36 34.17 8.66
CA VAL A 1023 -19.11 33.15 9.42
C VAL A 1023 -18.14 32.07 9.89
N VAL A 1024 -18.27 31.61 11.13
CA VAL A 1024 -17.45 30.52 11.67
C VAL A 1024 -18.22 29.21 11.61
N ASN A 1025 -17.63 28.22 10.96
CA ASN A 1025 -18.04 26.83 11.05
C ASN A 1025 -17.05 26.07 11.94
N SER A 1026 -17.56 25.33 12.94
CA SER A 1026 -16.76 24.78 14.03
C SER A 1026 -16.80 23.26 14.02
N TYR A 1027 -15.67 22.61 13.70
CA TYR A 1027 -15.52 21.18 13.87
C TYR A 1027 -14.99 20.86 15.28
N ILE A 1028 -15.73 19.99 15.99
CA ILE A 1028 -15.34 19.46 17.29
C ILE A 1028 -14.78 18.05 17.10
N GLY A 1029 -13.53 17.84 17.51
CA GLY A 1029 -12.90 16.52 17.53
C GLY A 1029 -13.45 15.66 18.67
N GLU A 1030 -13.70 14.38 18.39
CA GLU A 1030 -13.98 13.35 19.42
C GLU A 1030 -12.76 12.45 19.66
#